data_AF-A0ABD0Y0U6-F1
#
_entry.id   AF-A0ABD0Y0U6-F1
#
_cell.length_a   1.000
_cell.length_b   1.000
_cell.length_c   1.000
_cell.angle_alpha   90.00
_cell.angle_beta   90.00
_cell.angle_gamma   90.00
#
_symmetry.space_group_name_H-M   'P 1'
#
loop_
_entity.id
_entity.type
_entity.pdbx_description
1 polymer ?
#
loop_
_entity_poly.entity_id
_entity_poly.type
_entity_poly.pdbx_seq_one_letter_code
_entity_poly.pdbx_strand_id
1 'polypeptide(L)'
;MQSDGHFAATLKVPTLQDAQYAISRLHRRKIGMRRISISYAHTNQLQHDSQHLRWQIVSLLQEVPSYKLPLFKFMELFESRYTGTISVSDLGKLKDVCVIKTENNCRVVTLTADHRNTPSPNLAPHQEVEVYCSTHYKGIQSMDKGWAEQEALPLPNISEPLGQFSDNTHRLLASHNNTLPLSSFCDCYEAECGRLNITEAGVPLEHLIACVPRVEIAVVSGGIKYVRPAPPQKTYATDDPMADISKSVSPSLYHQLMQFGRELVDLLKTQPRCQLMFNRFIPAYHHHFGKQCRVADFGFTKLIDLLDTLPNMIHVIGNGKKRIITLSFSAQVRRFTADLLRVLKSQPFKRLELSELGDLFERTLGRPFEPMDYGLCRVEDLVAQLTESSLVVTKSPADGSITSISVSPHVQTTEEMELTKVFAREVIELLSHASQCCILFNKFIPAYHHHFGHQCRVADFGFTKLIELFEAIPDVVKIEKNAEGEREVTLMPRLKLEVLNEQVCKLASARYPPGLPLKSLPAAFLWQYGYTLRPENYQAADMDELMTKITTVKVENLDCGPTLIPIDEAQIHQLSSQIRLLLMNSADGSAPLAKLQASFPKCYRHHLTQERLANYMADIVEIEERNGKKVVTLNRLNLFTRNLYRLLLKQSGCRLPVKLLETAYQWEYSERVKPEDFGKQSVGALLASITHTVTLRGKGSRRMVALNRDMVNGKISVAFIKFSLIFLWSKWCPGFIIFFGIFPFWIWKKNEDVPYETPGLSFFGVFQTFGAWTPSSTRGSLKMAFKCRNTFDKDNEREMT
;
A
#
# COMPACT_ATOMS: atom_id res chain seq x y z
N MET A 1 16.11 -37.83 16.27
CA MET A 1 17.27 -38.05 17.15
C MET A 1 17.37 -39.53 17.44
N GLN A 2 18.58 -40.08 17.31
CA GLN A 2 18.90 -41.41 17.79
C GLN A 2 19.02 -41.39 19.33
N SER A 3 19.01 -42.56 19.97
CA SER A 3 19.06 -42.74 21.43
C SER A 3 20.34 -42.21 22.10
N ASP A 4 21.36 -41.94 21.29
CA ASP A 4 22.67 -41.37 21.63
C ASP A 4 22.75 -39.84 21.48
N GLY A 5 21.65 -39.18 21.09
CA GLY A 5 21.59 -37.74 20.91
C GLY A 5 22.10 -37.23 19.55
N HIS A 6 22.56 -38.12 18.66
CA HIS A 6 23.04 -37.73 17.34
C HIS A 6 21.89 -37.53 16.32
N PHE A 7 22.15 -36.65 15.35
CA PHE A 7 21.24 -36.44 14.22
C PHE A 7 21.29 -37.66 13.30
N ALA A 8 20.12 -38.23 13.01
CA ALA A 8 20.02 -39.36 12.09
C ALA A 8 20.34 -38.96 10.63
N ALA A 9 20.18 -37.67 10.30
CA ALA A 9 20.50 -37.08 9.02
C ALA A 9 20.62 -35.55 9.17
N THR A 10 21.48 -34.93 8.36
CA THR A 10 21.60 -33.47 8.24
C THR A 10 21.16 -33.06 6.84
N LEU A 11 20.23 -32.11 6.76
CA LEU A 11 19.70 -31.60 5.49
C LEU A 11 20.06 -30.12 5.37
N LYS A 12 20.74 -29.73 4.29
CA LYS A 12 20.96 -28.32 3.96
C LYS A 12 19.85 -27.86 3.01
N VAL A 13 19.15 -26.80 3.40
CA VAL A 13 18.11 -26.17 2.56
C VAL A 13 18.58 -24.79 2.09
N PRO A 14 18.03 -24.26 0.98
CA PRO A 14 18.47 -22.99 0.40
C PRO A 14 18.22 -21.78 1.32
N THR A 15 17.06 -21.73 1.99
CA THR A 15 16.67 -20.59 2.82
C THR A 15 16.14 -21.01 4.20
N LEU A 16 16.12 -20.07 5.16
CA LEU A 16 15.47 -20.27 6.46
C LEU A 16 13.96 -20.55 6.31
N GLN A 17 13.32 -19.91 5.32
CA GLN A 17 11.89 -20.09 5.03
C GLN A 17 11.59 -21.52 4.57
N ASP A 18 12.48 -22.13 3.77
CA ASP A 18 12.35 -23.53 3.37
C ASP A 18 12.47 -24.48 4.57
N ALA A 19 13.37 -24.17 5.52
CA ALA A 19 13.50 -24.93 6.76
C ALA A 19 12.23 -24.84 7.62
N GLN A 20 11.64 -23.65 7.76
CA GLN A 20 10.38 -23.45 8.47
C GLN A 20 9.23 -24.23 7.83
N TYR A 21 9.15 -24.22 6.49
CA TYR A 21 8.14 -25.00 5.77
C TYR A 21 8.34 -26.50 5.94
N ALA A 22 9.59 -26.98 5.93
CA ALA A 22 9.90 -28.38 6.21
C ALA A 22 9.51 -28.77 7.65
N ILE A 23 9.78 -27.91 8.63
CA ILE A 23 9.37 -28.10 10.03
C ILE A 23 7.85 -28.25 10.13
N SER A 24 7.07 -27.37 9.49
CA SER A 24 5.61 -27.42 9.57
C SER A 24 4.98 -28.66 8.95
N ARG A 25 5.62 -29.22 7.91
CA ARG A 25 5.12 -30.43 7.25
C ARG A 25 5.56 -31.70 7.96
N LEU A 26 6.81 -31.77 8.41
CA LEU A 26 7.47 -33.04 8.78
C LEU A 26 7.73 -33.19 10.27
N HIS A 27 7.86 -32.10 11.05
CA HIS A 27 8.18 -32.22 12.48
C HIS A 27 7.06 -32.96 13.23
N ARG A 28 7.44 -33.93 14.07
CA ARG A 28 6.56 -34.85 14.83
C ARG A 28 5.66 -35.77 13.99
N ARG A 29 5.78 -35.79 12.66
CA ARG A 29 5.12 -36.80 11.81
C ARG A 29 5.67 -38.18 12.10
N LYS A 30 4.84 -39.22 11.89
CA LYS A 30 5.23 -40.61 12.14
C LYS A 30 5.87 -41.22 10.89
N ILE A 31 6.96 -41.96 11.10
CA ILE A 31 7.53 -42.92 10.16
C ILE A 31 7.57 -44.27 10.89
N GLY A 32 6.69 -45.19 10.51
CA GLY A 32 6.41 -46.40 11.30
C GLY A 32 5.94 -46.05 12.72
N MET A 33 6.61 -46.60 13.73
CA MET A 33 6.33 -46.28 15.15
C MET A 33 7.11 -45.07 15.70
N ARG A 34 8.03 -44.50 14.92
CA ARG A 34 8.91 -43.40 15.37
C ARG A 34 8.37 -42.05 14.88
N ARG A 35 8.65 -40.98 15.63
CA ARG A 35 8.31 -39.60 15.23
C ARG A 35 9.56 -38.87 14.72
N ILE A 36 9.40 -38.11 13.65
CA ILE A 36 10.45 -37.24 13.11
C ILE A 36 10.67 -36.08 14.10
N SER A 37 11.91 -35.77 14.42
CA SER A 37 12.30 -34.58 15.19
C SER A 37 13.28 -33.78 14.37
N ILE A 38 12.86 -32.58 13.96
CA ILE A 38 13.65 -31.63 13.16
C ILE A 38 14.10 -30.49 14.09
N SER A 39 15.36 -30.09 13.96
CA SER A 39 15.95 -28.92 14.59
C SER A 39 16.93 -28.26 13.62
N TYR A 40 17.14 -26.96 13.76
CA TYR A 40 18.13 -26.24 12.97
C TYR A 40 19.54 -26.78 13.25
N ALA A 41 20.34 -26.94 12.19
CA ALA A 41 21.77 -27.23 12.32
C ALA A 41 22.47 -26.00 12.90
N HIS A 42 23.37 -26.22 13.85
CA HIS A 42 24.03 -25.16 14.60
C HIS A 42 24.82 -24.22 13.68
N THR A 43 24.31 -23.01 13.41
CA THR A 43 25.09 -21.89 12.87
C THR A 43 25.97 -21.33 14.00
N ASN A 44 27.20 -20.92 13.67
CA ASN A 44 28.33 -20.58 14.56
C ASN A 44 28.06 -19.79 15.86
N GLN A 45 26.92 -19.11 16.02
CA GLN A 45 26.52 -18.45 17.28
C GLN A 45 26.35 -19.43 18.46
N LEU A 46 25.94 -20.68 18.21
CA LEU A 46 25.73 -21.67 19.27
C LEU A 46 27.00 -22.42 19.73
N GLN A 47 28.14 -22.30 19.02
CA GLN A 47 29.41 -22.83 19.55
C GLN A 47 29.86 -22.02 20.79
N HIS A 48 29.65 -20.70 20.75
CA HIS A 48 29.84 -19.82 21.92
C HIS A 48 28.82 -20.10 23.02
N ASP A 49 27.53 -20.26 22.70
CA ASP A 49 26.52 -20.65 23.72
C ASP A 49 26.78 -22.03 24.32
N SER A 50 27.33 -22.99 23.56
CA SER A 50 27.66 -24.32 24.07
C SER A 50 28.88 -24.30 24.99
N GLN A 51 29.88 -23.46 24.72
CA GLN A 51 30.99 -23.23 25.64
C GLN A 51 30.56 -22.44 26.89
N HIS A 52 29.70 -21.45 26.72
CA HIS A 52 29.13 -20.68 27.82
C HIS A 52 28.23 -21.55 28.70
N LEU A 53 27.39 -22.42 28.11
CA LEU A 53 26.60 -23.40 28.84
C LEU A 53 27.47 -24.41 29.58
N ARG A 54 28.55 -24.89 28.96
CA ARG A 54 29.55 -25.73 29.64
C ARG A 54 30.14 -25.00 30.84
N TRP A 55 30.54 -23.74 30.68
CA TRP A 55 31.05 -22.91 31.77
C TRP A 55 30.02 -22.74 32.90
N GLN A 56 28.77 -22.44 32.57
CA GLN A 56 27.68 -22.28 33.54
C GLN A 56 27.47 -23.56 34.38
N ILE A 57 27.50 -24.73 33.74
CA ILE A 57 27.36 -26.03 34.42
C ILE A 57 28.58 -26.31 35.31
N VAL A 58 29.79 -26.09 34.79
CA VAL A 58 31.04 -26.29 35.53
C VAL A 58 31.09 -25.38 36.75
N SER A 59 30.88 -24.08 36.57
CA SER A 59 30.90 -23.07 37.63
C SER A 59 29.88 -23.40 38.73
N LEU A 60 28.65 -23.78 38.37
CA LEU A 60 27.63 -24.12 39.36
C LEU A 60 27.94 -25.41 40.12
N LEU A 61 28.49 -26.44 39.49
CA LEU A 61 28.82 -27.71 40.16
C LEU A 61 30.15 -27.67 40.92
N GLN A 62 31.12 -26.83 40.52
CA GLN A 62 32.40 -26.65 41.22
C GLN A 62 32.22 -26.01 42.60
N GLU A 63 31.21 -25.16 42.78
CA GLU A 63 30.92 -24.47 44.03
C GLU A 63 30.17 -25.34 45.06
N VAL A 64 29.79 -26.57 44.69
CA VAL A 64 28.95 -27.44 45.51
C VAL A 64 29.76 -28.59 46.11
N PRO A 65 29.55 -28.93 47.39
CA PRO A 65 30.25 -30.05 48.03
C PRO A 65 30.10 -31.35 47.24
N SER A 66 31.20 -32.08 47.08
CA SER A 66 31.26 -33.35 46.32
C SER A 66 30.98 -33.24 44.80
N TYR A 67 30.90 -32.03 44.25
CA TYR A 67 30.66 -31.76 42.82
C TYR A 67 29.42 -32.45 42.25
N LYS A 68 28.41 -32.69 43.09
CA LYS A 68 27.18 -33.41 42.72
C LYS A 68 25.94 -32.80 43.38
N LEU A 69 24.85 -32.74 42.64
CA LEU A 69 23.56 -32.19 43.07
C LEU A 69 22.40 -33.05 42.59
N PRO A 70 21.33 -33.23 43.38
CA PRO A 70 20.07 -33.73 42.86
C PRO A 70 19.62 -32.91 41.64
N LEU A 71 19.17 -33.59 40.58
CA LEU A 71 18.84 -32.99 39.29
C LEU A 71 17.81 -31.87 39.42
N PHE A 72 16.80 -32.05 40.26
CA PHE A 72 15.79 -31.01 40.50
C PHE A 72 16.42 -29.74 41.09
N LYS A 73 17.32 -29.90 42.08
CA LYS A 73 17.97 -28.79 42.77
C LYS A 73 19.02 -28.11 41.89
N PHE A 74 19.75 -28.88 41.08
CA PHE A 74 20.63 -28.33 40.04
C PHE A 74 19.84 -27.44 39.07
N MET A 75 18.71 -27.94 38.54
CA MET A 75 17.89 -27.17 37.61
C MET A 75 17.33 -25.89 38.24
N GLU A 76 16.94 -25.95 39.51
CA GLU A 76 16.48 -24.79 40.29
C GLU A 76 17.58 -23.74 40.47
N LEU A 77 18.77 -24.16 40.92
CA LEU A 77 19.92 -23.27 41.12
C LEU A 77 20.43 -22.69 39.79
N PHE A 78 20.44 -23.49 38.72
CA PHE A 78 20.82 -23.03 37.39
C PHE A 78 19.85 -21.95 36.88
N GLU A 79 18.54 -22.17 37.06
CA GLU A 79 17.51 -21.20 36.71
C GLU A 79 17.62 -19.92 37.53
N SER A 80 17.91 -20.03 38.83
CA SER A 80 18.14 -18.89 39.72
C SER A 80 19.35 -18.05 39.29
N ARG A 81 20.50 -18.71 39.05
CA ARG A 81 21.77 -18.02 38.79
C ARG A 81 21.87 -17.40 37.42
N TYR A 82 21.38 -18.09 36.39
CA TYR A 82 21.57 -17.66 35.01
C TYR A 82 20.29 -17.14 34.36
N THR A 83 19.18 -17.08 35.10
CA THR A 83 17.87 -16.62 34.61
C THR A 83 17.35 -17.39 33.38
N GLY A 84 17.95 -18.55 33.10
CA GLY A 84 17.71 -19.41 31.95
C GLY A 84 17.43 -20.85 32.37
N THR A 85 16.71 -21.61 31.55
CA THR A 85 16.36 -23.01 31.83
C THR A 85 17.23 -23.96 31.02
N ILE A 86 17.72 -25.03 31.65
CA ILE A 86 18.44 -26.12 30.99
C ILE A 86 17.60 -27.39 30.96
N SER A 87 17.57 -28.12 29.84
CA SER A 87 16.86 -29.40 29.76
C SER A 87 17.75 -30.59 30.11
N VAL A 88 17.14 -31.69 30.56
CA VAL A 88 17.83 -32.97 30.79
C VAL A 88 18.51 -33.48 29.53
N SER A 89 17.91 -33.25 28.36
CA SER A 89 18.49 -33.62 27.08
C SER A 89 19.74 -32.81 26.77
N ASP A 90 19.80 -31.54 27.18
CA ASP A 90 20.98 -30.69 26.97
C ASP A 90 22.13 -31.09 27.89
N LEU A 91 21.83 -31.41 29.16
CA LEU A 91 22.80 -32.06 30.06
C LEU A 91 23.30 -33.39 29.49
N GLY A 92 22.41 -34.19 28.91
CA GLY A 92 22.75 -35.48 28.28
C GLY A 92 23.64 -35.37 27.04
N LYS A 93 23.70 -34.20 26.38
CA LYS A 93 24.63 -33.92 25.26
C LYS A 93 26.04 -33.57 25.74
N LEU A 94 26.20 -33.15 27.00
CA LEU A 94 27.45 -32.67 27.58
C LEU A 94 28.06 -33.70 28.53
N LYS A 95 28.21 -34.95 28.06
CA LYS A 95 28.78 -36.06 28.84
C LYS A 95 30.25 -35.87 29.20
N ASP A 96 30.95 -35.05 28.42
CA ASP A 96 32.29 -34.55 28.71
C ASP A 96 32.31 -33.74 30.01
N VAL A 97 31.29 -32.90 30.24
CA VAL A 97 31.24 -31.98 31.39
C VAL A 97 30.50 -32.56 32.60
N CYS A 98 29.36 -33.21 32.40
CA CYS A 98 28.55 -33.71 33.49
C CYS A 98 27.86 -35.04 33.15
N VAL A 99 27.64 -35.88 34.17
CA VAL A 99 26.98 -37.17 34.05
C VAL A 99 25.78 -37.21 34.98
N ILE A 100 24.63 -37.67 34.47
CA ILE A 100 23.44 -37.91 35.28
C ILE A 100 23.44 -39.36 35.73
N LYS A 101 23.54 -39.60 37.03
CA LYS A 101 23.49 -40.94 37.65
C LYS A 101 22.25 -41.06 38.54
N THR A 102 21.76 -42.28 38.74
CA THR A 102 20.70 -42.54 39.72
C THR A 102 21.34 -43.08 41.00
N GLU A 103 21.35 -42.26 42.05
CA GLU A 103 21.85 -42.62 43.39
C GLU A 103 20.66 -42.58 44.36
N ASN A 104 20.44 -43.64 45.15
CA ASN A 104 19.37 -43.72 46.15
C ASN A 104 17.97 -43.34 45.61
N ASN A 105 17.58 -43.86 44.44
CA ASN A 105 16.32 -43.54 43.77
C ASN A 105 16.14 -42.06 43.37
N CYS A 106 17.20 -41.26 43.43
CA CYS A 106 17.23 -39.86 43.01
C CYS A 106 18.17 -39.70 41.82
N ARG A 107 17.78 -38.88 40.83
CA ARG A 107 18.68 -38.52 39.72
C ARG A 107 19.61 -37.41 40.20
N VAL A 108 20.92 -37.64 40.11
CA VAL A 108 21.97 -36.73 40.55
C VAL A 108 22.81 -36.33 39.34
N VAL A 109 23.08 -35.03 39.18
CA VAL A 109 24.03 -34.49 38.19
C VAL A 109 25.39 -34.39 38.87
N THR A 110 26.42 -34.97 38.26
CA THR A 110 27.79 -34.98 38.80
C THR A 110 28.77 -34.42 37.77
N LEU A 111 29.68 -33.55 38.21
CA LEU A 111 30.76 -33.04 37.38
C LEU A 111 31.79 -34.14 37.06
N THR A 112 32.19 -34.24 35.79
CA THR A 112 33.21 -35.20 35.34
C THR A 112 34.57 -34.88 35.96
N ALA A 113 35.39 -35.91 36.24
CA ALA A 113 36.67 -35.76 36.94
C ALA A 113 37.64 -34.79 36.24
N ASP A 114 37.60 -34.75 34.90
CA ASP A 114 38.47 -33.92 34.06
C ASP A 114 38.27 -32.41 34.28
N HIS A 115 37.11 -32.01 34.82
CA HIS A 115 36.76 -30.62 35.09
C HIS A 115 36.79 -30.24 36.59
N ARG A 116 37.27 -31.14 37.46
CA ARG A 116 37.34 -30.89 38.93
C ARG A 116 38.57 -30.09 39.34
N ASN A 117 39.66 -30.18 38.59
CA ASN A 117 40.96 -29.55 38.89
C ASN A 117 41.39 -28.50 37.85
N THR A 118 40.58 -28.24 36.83
CA THR A 118 40.81 -27.14 35.90
C THR A 118 40.38 -25.84 36.56
N PRO A 119 41.25 -24.82 36.70
CA PRO A 119 40.76 -23.47 37.00
C PRO A 119 39.69 -23.13 35.95
N SER A 120 38.62 -22.43 36.38
CA SER A 120 37.55 -22.00 35.49
C SER A 120 38.15 -21.56 34.15
N PRO A 121 37.71 -22.10 32.99
CA PRO A 121 38.30 -21.73 31.72
C PRO A 121 38.20 -20.20 31.58
N ASN A 122 39.34 -19.52 31.54
CA ASN A 122 39.40 -18.07 31.31
C ASN A 122 38.82 -17.81 29.91
N LEU A 123 37.55 -17.42 29.85
CA LEU A 123 37.05 -16.66 28.71
C LEU A 123 37.93 -15.41 28.62
N ALA A 124 38.44 -15.11 27.43
CA ALA A 124 39.25 -13.93 27.19
C ALA A 124 38.55 -12.66 27.76
N PRO A 125 39.29 -11.68 28.32
CA PRO A 125 38.77 -10.56 29.13
C PRO A 125 37.90 -9.53 28.36
N HIS A 126 37.39 -9.87 27.17
CA HIS A 126 36.55 -8.99 26.36
C HIS A 126 35.08 -9.41 26.28
N GLN A 127 34.63 -10.42 27.03
CA GLN A 127 33.23 -10.87 27.02
C GLN A 127 32.75 -11.24 28.43
N GLU A 128 33.03 -10.41 29.44
CA GLU A 128 32.28 -10.47 30.69
C GLU A 128 30.83 -10.06 30.39
N VAL A 129 29.93 -11.04 30.36
CA VAL A 129 28.48 -10.78 30.37
C VAL A 129 28.14 -10.33 31.78
N GLU A 130 28.31 -9.03 32.05
CA GLU A 130 28.01 -8.43 33.35
C GLU A 130 26.53 -8.61 33.65
N VAL A 131 26.21 -9.52 34.59
CA VAL A 131 24.84 -9.80 35.04
C VAL A 131 24.27 -8.64 35.86
N TYR A 132 25.14 -7.79 36.41
CA TYR A 132 24.78 -6.65 37.23
C TYR A 132 25.67 -5.46 36.88
N CYS A 133 25.19 -4.25 37.12
CA CYS A 133 25.96 -3.03 36.91
C CYS A 133 27.17 -2.99 37.86
N SER A 134 28.37 -2.85 37.31
CA SER A 134 29.62 -2.72 38.06
C SER A 134 29.68 -1.49 38.97
N THR A 135 28.93 -0.43 38.69
CA THR A 135 28.93 0.83 39.45
C THR A 135 27.94 0.85 40.62
N HIS A 136 26.74 0.30 40.43
CA HIS A 136 25.59 0.55 41.33
C HIS A 136 24.97 -0.70 41.95
N TYR A 137 25.44 -1.91 41.62
CA TYR A 137 24.85 -3.13 42.17
C TYR A 137 25.00 -3.22 43.69
N LYS A 138 23.87 -3.14 44.40
CA LYS A 138 23.78 -3.40 45.84
C LYS A 138 23.54 -4.90 46.03
N GLY A 139 24.63 -5.68 46.12
CA GLY A 139 24.51 -7.12 46.33
C GLY A 139 23.59 -7.46 47.51
N ILE A 140 22.57 -8.30 47.27
CA ILE A 140 21.69 -8.82 48.33
C ILE A 140 22.52 -9.80 49.16
N GLN A 141 23.31 -9.30 50.11
CA GLN A 141 23.98 -10.13 51.11
C GLN A 141 22.96 -10.53 52.18
N SER A 142 22.12 -11.53 51.86
CA SER A 142 21.49 -12.32 52.91
C SER A 142 22.59 -13.17 53.56
N MET A 143 22.89 -12.91 54.83
CA MET A 143 23.94 -13.60 55.60
C MET A 143 23.71 -15.12 55.71
N ASP A 144 22.50 -15.60 55.43
CA ASP A 144 22.08 -17.00 55.60
C ASP A 144 22.00 -17.81 54.29
N LYS A 145 22.27 -17.19 53.12
CA LYS A 145 22.18 -17.86 51.81
C LYS A 145 23.50 -17.74 51.04
N GLY A 146 23.96 -18.87 50.49
CA GLY A 146 25.13 -18.86 49.60
C GLY A 146 24.85 -18.00 48.35
N TRP A 147 25.89 -17.44 47.72
CA TRP A 147 25.75 -16.61 46.50
C TRP A 147 24.92 -17.31 45.40
N ALA A 148 25.04 -18.63 45.28
CA ALA A 148 24.28 -19.44 44.33
C ALA A 148 22.77 -19.57 44.64
N GLU A 149 22.34 -19.22 45.86
CA GLU A 149 20.95 -19.26 46.34
C GLU A 149 20.28 -17.87 46.32
N GLN A 150 20.99 -16.83 45.87
CA GLN A 150 20.44 -15.50 45.68
C GLN A 150 19.61 -15.47 44.39
N GLU A 151 18.28 -15.50 44.54
CA GLU A 151 17.35 -15.32 43.42
C GLU A 151 17.37 -13.86 42.94
N ALA A 152 17.55 -13.64 41.63
CA ALA A 152 17.25 -12.34 41.04
C ALA A 152 15.76 -12.01 41.29
N LEU A 153 15.51 -10.92 42.03
CA LEU A 153 14.15 -10.49 42.34
C LEU A 153 13.39 -10.22 41.03
N PRO A 154 12.10 -10.60 40.94
CA PRO A 154 11.29 -10.26 39.78
C PRO A 154 11.24 -8.74 39.64
N LEU A 155 11.31 -8.24 38.41
CA LEU A 155 11.19 -6.82 38.14
C LEU A 155 9.82 -6.30 38.62
N PRO A 156 9.78 -5.13 39.27
CA PRO A 156 8.55 -4.62 39.86
C PRO A 156 7.57 -4.09 38.81
N ASN A 157 6.31 -3.93 39.24
CA ASN A 157 5.36 -3.05 38.58
C ASN A 157 5.58 -1.62 39.08
N ILE A 158 5.55 -0.64 38.19
CA ILE A 158 5.81 0.77 38.49
C ILE A 158 4.70 1.69 37.99
N SER A 159 4.63 2.89 38.56
CA SER A 159 3.68 3.94 38.19
C SER A 159 4.40 5.27 37.93
N GLU A 160 5.14 5.35 36.83
CA GLU A 160 5.84 6.56 36.38
C GLU A 160 5.21 7.14 35.10
N PRO A 161 5.13 8.48 34.94
CA PRO A 161 4.78 9.12 33.66
C PRO A 161 5.82 8.78 32.58
N LEU A 162 5.36 8.41 31.37
CA LEU A 162 6.23 7.92 30.29
C LEU A 162 7.24 8.98 29.85
N GLY A 163 6.85 10.25 29.77
CA GLY A 163 7.77 11.34 29.38
C GLY A 163 9.00 11.43 30.30
N GLN A 164 8.77 11.58 31.61
CA GLN A 164 9.86 11.67 32.59
C GLN A 164 10.66 10.35 32.67
N PHE A 165 9.98 9.20 32.60
CA PHE A 165 10.63 7.90 32.61
C PHE A 165 11.54 7.68 31.39
N SER A 166 11.11 8.14 30.21
CA SER A 166 11.88 8.11 28.96
C SER A 166 13.17 8.93 29.08
N ASP A 167 13.07 10.18 29.55
CA ASP A 167 14.23 11.06 29.72
C ASP A 167 15.24 10.49 30.72
N ASN A 168 14.75 9.96 31.85
CA ASN A 168 15.58 9.32 32.86
C ASN A 168 16.24 8.04 32.32
N THR A 169 15.53 7.23 31.52
CA THR A 169 16.09 6.03 30.88
C THR A 169 17.20 6.37 29.90
N HIS A 170 17.01 7.42 29.08
CA HIS A 170 18.07 7.90 28.18
C HIS A 170 19.29 8.42 28.93
N ARG A 171 19.09 9.16 30.03
CA ARG A 171 20.19 9.62 30.89
C ARG A 171 20.97 8.44 31.47
N LEU A 172 20.26 7.42 31.94
CA LEU A 172 20.85 6.21 32.51
C LEU A 172 21.66 5.42 31.47
N LEU A 173 21.17 5.33 30.23
CA LEU A 173 21.94 4.71 29.16
C LEU A 173 23.19 5.52 28.82
N ALA A 174 23.12 6.84 28.86
CA ALA A 174 24.26 7.70 28.60
C ALA A 174 25.37 7.54 29.66
N SER A 175 25.00 7.37 30.94
CA SER A 175 25.97 7.13 32.03
C SER A 175 26.56 5.71 32.03
N HIS A 176 25.86 4.75 31.42
CA HIS A 176 26.25 3.33 31.38
C HIS A 176 26.77 2.88 30.00
N ASN A 177 27.47 3.75 29.27
CA ASN A 177 28.05 3.43 27.95
C ASN A 177 27.06 2.77 26.98
N ASN A 178 25.80 3.19 27.01
CA ASN A 178 24.69 2.69 26.20
C ASN A 178 24.32 1.20 26.42
N THR A 179 24.78 0.57 27.50
CA THR A 179 24.46 -0.83 27.82
C THR A 179 24.24 -1.01 29.31
N LEU A 180 23.01 -1.36 29.71
CA LEU A 180 22.65 -1.54 31.11
C LEU A 180 22.01 -2.92 31.34
N PRO A 181 22.54 -3.77 32.25
CA PRO A 181 21.87 -4.99 32.65
C PRO A 181 20.48 -4.69 33.24
N LEU A 182 19.44 -5.34 32.72
CA LEU A 182 18.05 -5.09 33.15
C LEU A 182 17.82 -5.40 34.64
N SER A 183 18.54 -6.39 35.16
CA SER A 183 18.59 -6.78 36.58
C SER A 183 19.04 -5.66 37.51
N SER A 184 19.88 -4.73 37.05
CA SER A 184 20.36 -3.58 37.84
C SER A 184 19.63 -2.28 37.53
N PHE A 185 18.59 -2.31 36.67
CA PHE A 185 17.90 -1.10 36.25
C PHE A 185 17.35 -0.31 37.43
N CYS A 186 16.68 -0.97 38.38
CA CYS A 186 16.12 -0.31 39.55
C CYS A 186 17.18 0.35 40.42
N ASP A 187 18.31 -0.33 40.66
CA ASP A 187 19.40 0.20 41.50
C ASP A 187 20.06 1.42 40.85
N CYS A 188 20.35 1.32 39.54
CA CYS A 188 20.95 2.42 38.79
C CYS A 188 19.98 3.61 38.67
N TYR A 189 18.69 3.35 38.47
CA TYR A 189 17.67 4.40 38.42
C TYR A 189 17.55 5.11 39.77
N GLU A 190 17.53 4.37 40.89
CA GLU A 190 17.51 4.96 42.23
C GLU A 190 18.74 5.84 42.48
N ALA A 191 19.92 5.41 42.04
CA ALA A 191 21.17 6.13 42.22
C ALA A 191 21.24 7.46 41.44
N GLU A 192 20.73 7.51 40.21
CA GLU A 192 20.90 8.67 39.32
C GLU A 192 19.66 9.54 39.14
N CYS A 193 18.47 8.95 39.24
CA CYS A 193 17.20 9.58 38.89
C CYS A 193 16.22 9.66 40.06
N GLY A 194 16.53 9.01 41.19
CA GLY A 194 15.66 8.89 42.36
C GLY A 194 14.83 7.62 42.37
N ARG A 195 14.07 7.38 43.45
CA ARG A 195 13.37 6.11 43.66
C ARG A 195 12.16 5.96 42.75
N LEU A 196 12.02 4.79 42.10
CA LEU A 196 10.85 4.42 41.33
C LEU A 196 9.62 4.21 42.22
N ASN A 197 8.45 4.66 41.76
CA ASN A 197 7.16 4.40 42.40
C ASN A 197 6.68 2.98 42.11
N ILE A 198 7.06 2.03 42.98
CA ILE A 198 6.67 0.62 42.88
C ILE A 198 5.25 0.43 43.43
N THR A 199 4.37 -0.21 42.65
CA THR A 199 2.98 -0.51 43.05
C THR A 199 2.47 -1.77 42.35
N GLU A 200 1.74 -2.64 43.06
CA GLU A 200 1.21 -3.89 42.50
C GLU A 200 0.22 -3.66 41.33
N ALA A 201 -0.52 -2.56 41.39
CA ALA A 201 -1.47 -2.14 40.36
C ALA A 201 -0.78 -1.57 39.10
N GLY A 202 0.52 -1.24 39.17
CA GLY A 202 1.24 -0.57 38.10
C GLY A 202 1.54 -1.42 36.86
N VAL A 203 2.30 -0.83 35.95
CA VAL A 203 2.75 -1.44 34.70
C VAL A 203 4.07 -2.19 34.93
N PRO A 204 4.26 -3.41 34.38
CA PRO A 204 5.55 -4.10 34.49
C PRO A 204 6.70 -3.24 33.97
N LEU A 205 7.76 -3.08 34.78
CA LEU A 205 8.92 -2.23 34.43
C LEU A 205 9.52 -2.58 33.06
N GLU A 206 9.67 -3.88 32.78
CA GLU A 206 10.21 -4.35 31.50
C GLU A 206 9.35 -3.88 30.30
N HIS A 207 8.02 -3.87 30.46
CA HIS A 207 7.11 -3.37 29.43
C HIS A 207 7.25 -1.86 29.26
N LEU A 208 7.31 -1.10 30.36
CA LEU A 208 7.43 0.36 30.28
C LEU A 208 8.76 0.78 29.63
N ILE A 209 9.86 0.07 29.89
CA ILE A 209 11.14 0.27 29.19
C ILE A 209 10.99 0.03 27.68
N ALA A 210 10.25 -1.01 27.27
CA ALA A 210 9.99 -1.29 25.86
C ALA A 210 9.10 -0.23 25.18
N CYS A 211 8.36 0.58 25.95
CA CYS A 211 7.60 1.73 25.45
C CYS A 211 8.47 2.98 25.21
N VAL A 212 9.71 3.01 25.71
CA VAL A 212 10.60 4.18 25.57
C VAL A 212 11.07 4.30 24.12
N PRO A 213 10.87 5.45 23.46
CA PRO A 213 11.34 5.67 22.10
C PRO A 213 12.85 5.45 21.97
N ARG A 214 13.28 4.79 20.89
CA ARG A 214 14.71 4.56 20.59
C ARG A 214 15.46 3.74 21.65
N VAL A 215 14.76 2.93 22.44
CA VAL A 215 15.34 1.96 23.37
C VAL A 215 14.89 0.56 22.97
N GLU A 216 15.78 -0.43 23.09
CA GLU A 216 15.45 -1.84 22.94
C GLU A 216 15.99 -2.67 24.10
N ILE A 217 15.29 -3.76 24.41
CA ILE A 217 15.74 -4.78 25.36
C ILE A 217 16.34 -5.92 24.55
N ALA A 218 17.65 -6.05 24.58
CA ALA A 218 18.39 -7.09 23.89
C ALA A 218 18.64 -8.28 24.80
N VAL A 219 18.36 -9.49 24.32
CA VAL A 219 18.70 -10.74 25.01
C VAL A 219 20.04 -11.24 24.47
N VAL A 220 21.01 -11.40 25.36
CA VAL A 220 22.35 -11.93 25.03
C VAL A 220 22.41 -13.42 25.41
N SER A 221 23.41 -14.13 24.87
CA SER A 221 23.78 -15.51 25.22
C SER A 221 23.64 -15.79 26.72
N GLY A 222 22.89 -16.85 27.06
CA GLY A 222 22.57 -17.21 28.45
C GLY A 222 21.22 -16.68 28.96
N GLY A 223 20.49 -15.86 28.20
CA GLY A 223 19.15 -15.39 28.56
C GLY A 223 19.12 -14.09 29.38
N ILE A 224 20.27 -13.43 29.49
CA ILE A 224 20.43 -12.16 30.20
C ILE A 224 19.93 -11.02 29.30
N LYS A 225 19.18 -10.09 29.90
CA LYS A 225 18.56 -8.95 29.21
C LYS A 225 19.33 -7.66 29.49
N TYR A 226 19.59 -6.90 28.44
CA TYR A 226 20.22 -5.58 28.50
C TYR A 226 19.32 -4.53 27.89
N VAL A 227 19.25 -3.36 28.52
CA VAL A 227 18.65 -2.16 27.96
C VAL A 227 19.73 -1.43 27.17
N ARG A 228 19.45 -1.09 25.91
CA ARG A 228 20.37 -0.36 25.03
C ARG A 228 19.61 0.52 24.04
N PRO A 229 20.26 1.52 23.41
CA PRO A 229 19.65 2.28 22.33
C PRO A 229 19.25 1.38 21.14
N ALA A 230 18.05 1.60 20.61
CA ALA A 230 17.59 0.90 19.42
C ALA A 230 18.38 1.34 18.17
N PRO A 231 18.73 0.41 17.26
CA PRO A 231 19.43 0.76 16.04
C PRO A 231 18.56 1.65 15.13
N PRO A 232 19.16 2.55 14.32
CA PRO A 232 18.45 3.57 13.54
C PRO A 232 17.46 3.02 12.48
N GLN A 233 17.47 1.71 12.20
CA GLN A 233 16.52 1.05 11.29
C GLN A 233 15.27 0.48 12.00
N LYS A 234 15.23 0.45 13.35
CA LYS A 234 14.11 -0.09 14.14
C LYS A 234 13.22 1.01 14.77
N THR A 235 13.10 2.18 14.16
CA THR A 235 12.04 3.11 14.58
C THR A 235 10.71 2.53 14.15
N TYR A 236 9.77 2.34 15.09
CA TYR A 236 8.39 1.86 14.90
C TYR A 236 7.51 2.79 14.03
N ALA A 237 8.11 3.47 13.05
CA ALA A 237 7.54 4.46 12.15
C ALA A 237 7.79 4.09 10.68
N THR A 238 7.97 2.81 10.35
CA THR A 238 7.82 2.34 8.96
C THR A 238 6.35 1.96 8.74
N ASP A 239 5.73 2.57 7.74
CA ASP A 239 4.30 2.47 7.40
C ASP A 239 3.79 1.06 7.05
N ASP A 240 4.62 0.02 7.11
CA ASP A 240 4.20 -1.37 6.90
C ASP A 240 4.80 -2.36 7.91
N PRO A 241 4.16 -2.53 9.09
CA PRO A 241 4.55 -3.52 10.10
C PRO A 241 4.44 -4.98 9.62
N MET A 242 3.76 -5.24 8.49
CA MET A 242 3.63 -6.56 7.88
C MET A 242 4.86 -6.94 7.03
N ALA A 243 5.64 -5.95 6.57
CA ALA A 243 6.78 -6.18 5.69
C ALA A 243 7.91 -6.98 6.36
N ASP A 244 8.20 -6.74 7.65
CA ASP A 244 9.29 -7.45 8.34
C ASP A 244 8.92 -8.89 8.72
N ILE A 245 7.64 -9.17 8.98
CA ILE A 245 7.17 -10.54 9.24
C ILE A 245 7.17 -11.37 7.95
N SER A 246 6.88 -10.75 6.80
CA SER A 246 6.91 -11.42 5.50
C SER A 246 8.32 -11.89 5.10
N LYS A 247 9.37 -11.25 5.62
CA LYS A 247 10.77 -11.63 5.39
C LYS A 247 11.22 -12.77 6.32
N SER A 248 10.70 -12.82 7.55
CA SER A 248 11.14 -13.77 8.58
C SER A 248 10.44 -15.13 8.54
N VAL A 249 9.33 -15.26 7.79
CA VAL A 249 8.50 -16.46 7.75
C VAL A 249 8.21 -16.91 6.33
N SER A 250 8.15 -18.23 6.10
CA SER A 250 7.74 -18.81 4.81
C SER A 250 6.41 -18.22 4.30
N PRO A 251 6.32 -17.79 3.02
CA PRO A 251 5.10 -17.23 2.44
C PRO A 251 3.88 -18.16 2.59
N SER A 252 4.09 -19.48 2.54
CA SER A 252 3.02 -20.47 2.72
C SER A 252 2.45 -20.53 4.13
N LEU A 253 3.16 -20.02 5.14
CA LEU A 253 2.76 -20.02 6.54
C LEU A 253 2.27 -18.64 7.01
N TYR A 254 2.51 -17.59 6.23
CA TYR A 254 2.25 -16.21 6.59
C TYR A 254 0.79 -15.94 7.01
N HIS A 255 -0.19 -16.33 6.19
CA HIS A 255 -1.61 -16.13 6.52
C HIS A 255 -2.02 -16.87 7.80
N GLN A 256 -1.51 -18.07 8.01
CA GLN A 256 -1.79 -18.87 9.20
C GLN A 256 -1.15 -18.23 10.44
N LEU A 257 0.06 -17.69 10.32
CA LEU A 257 0.72 -16.96 11.40
C LEU A 257 -0.01 -15.66 11.75
N MET A 258 -0.46 -14.89 10.75
CA MET A 258 -1.24 -13.67 10.98
C MET A 258 -2.58 -13.98 11.63
N GLN A 259 -3.22 -15.08 11.25
CA GLN A 259 -4.43 -15.56 11.92
C GLN A 259 -4.15 -15.95 13.38
N PHE A 260 -3.07 -16.68 13.64
CA PHE A 260 -2.64 -17.01 15.00
C PHE A 260 -2.32 -15.77 15.83
N GLY A 261 -1.68 -14.75 15.24
CA GLY A 261 -1.42 -13.49 15.91
C GLY A 261 -2.69 -12.75 16.33
N ARG A 262 -3.74 -12.74 15.47
CA ARG A 262 -5.06 -12.21 15.84
C ARG A 262 -5.71 -13.00 16.97
N GLU A 263 -5.70 -14.33 16.89
CA GLU A 263 -6.23 -15.21 17.94
C GLU A 263 -5.49 -15.00 19.27
N LEU A 264 -4.17 -14.80 19.22
CA LEU A 264 -3.36 -14.50 20.40
C LEU A 264 -3.76 -13.16 21.04
N VAL A 265 -3.95 -12.11 20.23
CA VAL A 265 -4.42 -10.81 20.70
C VAL A 265 -5.81 -10.93 21.32
N ASP A 266 -6.73 -11.68 20.70
CA ASP A 266 -8.08 -11.87 21.21
C ASP A 266 -8.11 -12.68 22.51
N LEU A 267 -7.27 -13.71 22.63
CA LEU A 267 -7.08 -14.43 23.88
C LEU A 267 -6.58 -13.51 24.98
N LEU A 268 -5.54 -12.71 24.72
CA LEU A 268 -4.98 -11.80 25.72
C LEU A 268 -5.99 -10.75 26.19
N LYS A 269 -6.87 -10.24 25.31
CA LYS A 269 -7.96 -9.33 25.69
C LYS A 269 -8.93 -9.91 26.73
N THR A 270 -9.04 -11.24 26.82
CA THR A 270 -9.87 -11.90 27.85
C THR A 270 -9.17 -12.00 29.21
N GLN A 271 -7.86 -11.74 29.26
CA GLN A 271 -7.05 -11.84 30.46
C GLN A 271 -6.93 -10.47 31.16
N PRO A 272 -6.84 -10.44 32.49
CA PRO A 272 -6.66 -9.20 33.24
C PRO A 272 -5.34 -8.52 32.81
N ARG A 273 -5.39 -7.19 32.60
CA ARG A 273 -4.27 -6.38 32.08
C ARG A 273 -3.65 -6.90 30.77
N CYS A 274 -4.35 -7.78 30.05
CA CYS A 274 -3.84 -8.50 28.88
C CYS A 274 -2.56 -9.30 29.11
N GLN A 275 -2.42 -9.88 30.30
CA GLN A 275 -1.24 -10.65 30.69
C GLN A 275 -1.59 -12.13 30.88
N LEU A 276 -0.73 -13.01 30.37
CA LEU A 276 -0.87 -14.45 30.50
C LEU A 276 0.47 -15.11 30.79
N MET A 277 0.55 -15.95 31.82
CA MET A 277 1.76 -16.69 32.13
C MET A 277 2.18 -17.59 30.96
N PHE A 278 3.46 -17.56 30.59
CA PHE A 278 3.99 -18.28 29.42
C PHE A 278 3.70 -19.79 29.49
N ASN A 279 3.79 -20.40 30.68
CA ASN A 279 3.51 -21.82 30.90
C ASN A 279 2.02 -22.18 30.84
N ARG A 280 1.11 -21.21 31.00
CA ARG A 280 -0.35 -21.39 30.89
C ARG A 280 -0.90 -21.07 29.50
N PHE A 281 -0.05 -20.58 28.59
CA PHE A 281 -0.46 -20.20 27.24
C PHE A 281 -1.15 -21.34 26.48
N ILE A 282 -0.49 -22.49 26.31
CA ILE A 282 -1.02 -23.60 25.51
C ILE A 282 -2.35 -24.12 26.08
N PRO A 283 -2.49 -24.36 27.40
CA PRO A 283 -3.78 -24.70 28.00
C PRO A 283 -4.87 -23.64 27.77
N ALA A 284 -4.55 -22.36 27.97
CA ALA A 284 -5.52 -21.27 27.81
C ALA A 284 -5.98 -21.12 26.37
N TYR A 285 -5.06 -21.20 25.40
CA TYR A 285 -5.38 -21.17 23.97
C TYR A 285 -6.30 -22.34 23.57
N HIS A 286 -6.04 -23.55 24.09
CA HIS A 286 -6.90 -24.70 23.84
C HIS A 286 -8.30 -24.52 24.44
N HIS A 287 -8.40 -24.00 25.66
CA HIS A 287 -9.67 -23.74 26.30
C HIS A 287 -10.50 -22.69 25.56
N HIS A 288 -9.87 -21.58 25.13
CA HIS A 288 -10.56 -20.47 24.47
C HIS A 288 -11.00 -20.79 23.04
N PHE A 289 -10.18 -21.48 22.25
CA PHE A 289 -10.46 -21.73 20.83
C PHE A 289 -10.91 -23.16 20.50
N GLY A 290 -10.84 -24.10 21.46
CA GLY A 290 -11.11 -25.52 21.22
C GLY A 290 -10.11 -26.19 20.26
N LYS A 291 -8.91 -25.61 20.11
CA LYS A 291 -7.88 -26.03 19.13
C LYS A 291 -6.53 -26.23 19.81
N GLN A 292 -5.77 -27.24 19.37
CA GLN A 292 -4.39 -27.43 19.85
C GLN A 292 -3.43 -26.44 19.17
N CYS A 293 -2.72 -25.64 19.97
CA CYS A 293 -1.58 -24.84 19.48
C CYS A 293 -0.35 -25.74 19.31
N ARG A 294 -0.12 -26.24 18.09
CA ARG A 294 1.11 -26.95 17.74
C ARG A 294 2.10 -25.97 17.14
N VAL A 295 3.14 -25.62 17.90
CA VAL A 295 4.20 -24.67 17.49
C VAL A 295 4.81 -25.04 16.12
N ALA A 296 4.97 -26.33 15.86
CA ALA A 296 5.49 -26.84 14.59
C ALA A 296 4.64 -26.42 13.37
N ASP A 297 3.32 -26.31 13.50
CA ASP A 297 2.43 -25.96 12.39
C ASP A 297 2.74 -24.57 11.80
N PHE A 298 3.45 -23.73 12.56
CA PHE A 298 3.90 -22.39 12.16
C PHE A 298 5.36 -22.34 11.70
N GLY A 299 6.06 -23.49 11.65
CA GLY A 299 7.46 -23.58 11.23
C GLY A 299 8.49 -23.39 12.35
N PHE A 300 8.06 -23.40 13.61
CA PHE A 300 8.92 -23.21 14.78
C PHE A 300 9.02 -24.49 15.62
N THR A 301 10.11 -24.63 16.38
CA THR A 301 10.32 -25.78 17.28
C THR A 301 10.13 -25.43 18.75
N LYS A 302 10.33 -24.16 19.12
CA LYS A 302 10.11 -23.62 20.46
C LYS A 302 9.04 -22.53 20.41
N LEU A 303 8.20 -22.47 21.45
CA LEU A 303 7.13 -21.50 21.55
C LEU A 303 7.66 -20.06 21.60
N ILE A 304 8.77 -19.83 22.31
CA ILE A 304 9.37 -18.49 22.41
C ILE A 304 9.77 -17.96 21.03
N ASP A 305 10.44 -18.76 20.21
CA ASP A 305 10.82 -18.39 18.84
C ASP A 305 9.60 -18.01 17.97
N LEU A 306 8.47 -18.70 18.15
CA LEU A 306 7.20 -18.37 17.47
C LEU A 306 6.66 -17.02 17.93
N LEU A 307 6.62 -16.79 19.25
CA LEU A 307 6.09 -15.55 19.82
C LEU A 307 6.96 -14.33 19.46
N ASP A 308 8.28 -14.49 19.43
CA ASP A 308 9.24 -13.44 19.05
C ASP A 308 9.09 -12.99 17.58
N THR A 309 8.39 -13.76 16.74
CA THR A 309 8.07 -13.35 15.35
C THR A 309 6.90 -12.37 15.25
N LEU A 310 6.21 -12.09 16.35
CA LEU A 310 5.04 -11.21 16.42
C LEU A 310 5.27 -9.98 17.33
N PRO A 311 6.39 -9.24 17.19
CA PRO A 311 6.76 -8.15 18.12
C PRO A 311 5.76 -6.99 18.10
N ASN A 312 5.05 -6.81 16.98
CA ASN A 312 4.04 -5.76 16.83
C ASN A 312 2.71 -6.10 17.50
N MET A 313 2.49 -7.36 17.91
CA MET A 313 1.23 -7.81 18.52
C MET A 313 1.41 -8.13 20.01
N ILE A 314 2.53 -8.76 20.36
CA ILE A 314 2.80 -9.22 21.72
C ILE A 314 4.23 -8.93 22.15
N HIS A 315 4.44 -8.99 23.45
CA HIS A 315 5.73 -8.83 24.09
C HIS A 315 5.85 -9.89 25.20
N VAL A 316 6.99 -10.60 25.25
CA VAL A 316 7.27 -11.61 26.28
C VAL A 316 8.25 -11.03 27.28
N ILE A 317 7.76 -10.76 28.49
CA ILE A 317 8.54 -10.18 29.59
C ILE A 317 8.88 -11.23 30.65
N GLY A 318 9.83 -10.91 31.52
CA GLY A 318 10.30 -11.78 32.59
C GLY A 318 11.25 -12.87 32.13
N ASN A 319 11.79 -13.62 33.08
CA ASN A 319 12.82 -14.64 32.87
C ASN A 319 12.35 -16.03 33.36
N GLY A 320 13.00 -17.09 32.87
CA GLY A 320 12.69 -18.48 33.25
C GLY A 320 11.20 -18.85 33.19
N LYS A 321 10.70 -19.52 34.23
CA LYS A 321 9.27 -19.88 34.41
C LYS A 321 8.36 -18.71 34.75
N LYS A 322 8.92 -17.56 35.14
CA LYS A 322 8.17 -16.34 35.51
C LYS A 322 7.85 -15.46 34.28
N ARG A 323 8.05 -15.97 33.06
CA ARG A 323 7.72 -15.26 31.82
C ARG A 323 6.22 -15.01 31.69
N ILE A 324 5.88 -13.80 31.24
CA ILE A 324 4.52 -13.35 30.98
C ILE A 324 4.44 -12.91 29.52
N ILE A 325 3.36 -13.31 28.85
CA ILE A 325 2.97 -12.84 27.53
C ILE A 325 2.01 -11.68 27.74
N THR A 326 2.34 -10.51 27.20
CA THR A 326 1.49 -9.32 27.21
C THR A 326 1.30 -8.78 25.80
N LEU A 327 0.31 -7.89 25.59
CA LEU A 327 0.20 -7.16 24.34
C LEU A 327 1.40 -6.20 24.18
N SER A 328 1.85 -6.02 22.95
CA SER A 328 2.89 -5.03 22.63
C SER A 328 2.36 -3.61 22.88
N PHE A 329 3.26 -2.65 23.02
CA PHE A 329 2.91 -1.23 23.12
C PHE A 329 2.03 -0.78 21.95
N SER A 330 2.42 -1.11 20.71
CA SER A 330 1.63 -0.76 19.51
C SER A 330 0.23 -1.40 19.53
N ALA A 331 0.10 -2.65 19.96
CA ALA A 331 -1.19 -3.33 20.05
C ALA A 331 -2.10 -2.69 21.11
N GLN A 332 -1.52 -2.29 22.25
CA GLN A 332 -2.24 -1.59 23.31
C GLN A 332 -2.73 -0.21 22.87
N VAL A 333 -1.89 0.59 22.20
CA VAL A 333 -2.27 1.90 21.65
C VAL A 333 -3.40 1.72 20.63
N ARG A 334 -3.30 0.77 19.69
CA ARG A 334 -4.38 0.48 18.73
C ARG A 334 -5.68 0.10 19.42
N ARG A 335 -5.60 -0.68 20.51
CA ARG A 335 -6.77 -1.06 21.31
C ARG A 335 -7.38 0.16 21.99
N PHE A 336 -6.57 1.01 22.61
CA PHE A 336 -7.01 2.26 23.21
C PHE A 336 -7.70 3.16 22.18
N THR A 337 -7.07 3.39 21.03
CA THR A 337 -7.65 4.19 19.93
C THR A 337 -8.98 3.62 19.46
N ALA A 338 -9.10 2.30 19.30
CA ALA A 338 -10.36 1.66 18.89
C ALA A 338 -11.47 1.83 19.94
N ASP A 339 -11.15 1.70 21.22
CA ASP A 339 -12.09 1.88 22.32
C ASP A 339 -12.52 3.34 22.45
N LEU A 340 -11.56 4.27 22.40
CA LEU A 340 -11.80 5.70 22.42
C LEU A 340 -12.66 6.15 21.24
N LEU A 341 -12.44 5.62 20.04
CA LEU A 341 -13.29 5.89 18.89
C LEU A 341 -14.73 5.40 19.09
N ARG A 342 -14.95 4.31 19.82
CA ARG A 342 -16.31 3.85 20.17
C ARG A 342 -16.97 4.80 21.16
N VAL A 343 -16.24 5.28 22.16
CA VAL A 343 -16.72 6.28 23.13
C VAL A 343 -17.03 7.61 22.41
N LEU A 344 -16.13 8.12 21.58
CA LEU A 344 -16.36 9.36 20.83
C LEU A 344 -17.57 9.25 19.90
N LYS A 345 -17.76 8.10 19.23
CA LYS A 345 -18.93 7.87 18.36
C LYS A 345 -20.25 7.83 19.13
N SER A 346 -20.25 7.57 20.44
CA SER A 346 -21.47 7.66 21.26
C SER A 346 -21.79 9.10 21.69
N GLN A 347 -20.83 10.02 21.60
CA GLN A 347 -21.02 11.42 21.98
C GLN A 347 -21.62 12.30 20.86
N PRO A 348 -22.43 13.31 21.21
CA PRO A 348 -22.83 14.35 20.27
C PRO A 348 -21.58 15.07 19.74
N PHE A 349 -21.54 15.38 18.44
CA PHE A 349 -20.41 16.03 17.77
C PHE A 349 -19.08 15.25 17.79
N LYS A 350 -19.08 13.97 18.22
CA LYS A 350 -17.89 13.10 18.26
C LYS A 350 -16.70 13.70 19.03
N ARG A 351 -16.99 14.36 20.15
CA ARG A 351 -16.01 15.04 21.03
C ARG A 351 -16.29 14.69 22.50
N LEU A 352 -15.25 14.68 23.33
CA LEU A 352 -15.33 14.57 24.79
C LEU A 352 -14.27 15.43 25.49
N GLU A 353 -14.51 15.80 26.74
CA GLU A 353 -13.49 16.37 27.64
C GLU A 353 -12.70 15.27 28.34
N LEU A 354 -11.41 15.50 28.60
CA LEU A 354 -10.54 14.46 29.18
C LEU A 354 -10.99 14.06 30.60
N SER A 355 -11.54 15.00 31.37
CA SER A 355 -12.12 14.80 32.70
C SER A 355 -13.30 13.81 32.69
N GLU A 356 -14.11 13.82 31.64
CA GLU A 356 -15.30 12.98 31.49
C GLU A 356 -14.97 11.59 30.92
N LEU A 357 -13.73 11.37 30.48
CA LEU A 357 -13.36 10.15 29.76
C LEU A 357 -13.69 8.89 30.56
N GLY A 358 -13.37 8.86 31.87
CA GLY A 358 -13.61 7.69 32.71
C GLY A 358 -15.08 7.28 32.76
N ASP A 359 -15.96 8.24 33.05
CA ASP A 359 -17.40 8.01 33.17
C ASP A 359 -18.01 7.58 31.82
N LEU A 360 -17.62 8.23 30.73
CA LEU A 360 -18.11 7.91 29.39
C LEU A 360 -17.63 6.55 28.91
N PHE A 361 -16.41 6.16 29.30
CA PHE A 361 -15.84 4.86 29.01
C PHE A 361 -16.64 3.75 29.68
N GLU A 362 -16.93 3.89 30.97
CA GLU A 362 -17.72 2.91 31.73
C GLU A 362 -19.14 2.79 31.20
N ARG A 363 -19.80 3.92 30.92
CA ARG A 363 -21.15 3.93 30.32
C ARG A 363 -21.20 3.27 28.94
N THR A 364 -20.19 3.47 28.10
CA THR A 364 -20.20 2.97 26.70
C THR A 364 -19.69 1.53 26.58
N LEU A 365 -18.71 1.14 27.40
CA LEU A 365 -17.99 -0.14 27.27
C LEU A 365 -18.24 -1.12 28.42
N GLY A 366 -18.94 -0.70 29.47
CA GLY A 366 -19.35 -1.54 30.59
C GLY A 366 -18.19 -1.96 31.50
N ARG A 367 -17.10 -1.20 31.52
CA ARG A 367 -15.93 -1.44 32.40
C ARG A 367 -15.25 -0.13 32.80
N PRO A 368 -14.64 -0.05 34.00
CA PRO A 368 -13.92 1.15 34.41
C PRO A 368 -12.73 1.43 33.48
N PHE A 369 -12.39 2.71 33.34
CA PHE A 369 -11.22 3.14 32.57
C PHE A 369 -10.00 3.25 33.47
N GLU A 370 -9.03 2.38 33.25
CA GLU A 370 -7.71 2.46 33.88
C GLU A 370 -6.62 2.56 32.80
N PRO A 371 -5.74 3.58 32.84
CA PRO A 371 -4.63 3.68 31.89
C PRO A 371 -3.72 2.45 31.87
N MET A 372 -3.55 1.82 33.04
CA MET A 372 -2.67 0.66 33.28
C MET A 372 -3.11 -0.57 32.48
N ASP A 373 -4.42 -0.71 32.19
CA ASP A 373 -4.92 -1.78 31.34
C ASP A 373 -4.39 -1.69 29.91
N TYR A 374 -4.06 -0.47 29.45
CA TYR A 374 -3.48 -0.15 28.15
C TYR A 374 -1.95 -0.04 28.19
N GLY A 375 -1.30 -0.50 29.26
CA GLY A 375 0.16 -0.61 29.34
C GLY A 375 0.90 0.69 29.63
N LEU A 376 0.21 1.77 30.00
CA LEU A 376 0.82 3.04 30.45
C LEU A 376 0.24 3.48 31.79
N CYS A 377 0.96 4.34 32.52
CA CYS A 377 0.58 4.74 33.87
C CYS A 377 -0.40 5.92 33.90
N ARG A 378 -0.37 6.79 32.88
CA ARG A 378 -1.13 8.06 32.83
C ARG A 378 -2.00 8.15 31.58
N VAL A 379 -3.13 8.84 31.70
CA VAL A 379 -4.05 9.04 30.57
C VAL A 379 -3.45 10.00 29.54
N GLU A 380 -2.70 10.99 30.00
CA GLU A 380 -2.01 11.97 29.16
C GLU A 380 -1.01 11.27 28.24
N ASP A 381 -0.30 10.28 28.76
CA ASP A 381 0.65 9.47 27.99
C ASP A 381 -0.07 8.67 26.89
N LEU A 382 -1.23 8.08 27.19
CA LEU A 382 -2.04 7.34 26.20
C LEU A 382 -2.55 8.25 25.08
N VAL A 383 -3.05 9.43 25.45
CA VAL A 383 -3.56 10.42 24.48
C VAL A 383 -2.43 10.97 23.62
N ALA A 384 -1.23 11.14 24.18
CA ALA A 384 -0.04 11.54 23.42
C ALA A 384 0.40 10.51 22.37
N GLN A 385 -0.01 9.23 22.48
CA GLN A 385 0.26 8.20 21.47
C GLN A 385 -0.74 8.17 20.30
N LEU A 386 -1.79 9.01 20.33
CA LEU A 386 -2.80 9.02 19.28
C LEU A 386 -2.26 9.71 18.01
N THR A 387 -2.49 9.09 16.86
CA THR A 387 -2.12 9.66 15.56
C THR A 387 -3.10 10.77 15.14
N GLU A 388 -2.58 11.94 14.77
CA GLU A 388 -3.35 13.13 14.36
C GLU A 388 -4.27 12.90 13.13
N SER A 389 -4.03 11.83 12.36
CA SER A 389 -4.81 11.47 11.18
C SER A 389 -6.25 11.04 11.47
N SER A 390 -6.56 10.58 12.69
CA SER A 390 -7.91 10.10 13.04
C SER A 390 -8.56 10.87 14.18
N LEU A 391 -7.77 11.46 15.07
CA LEU A 391 -8.21 12.14 16.28
C LEU A 391 -7.47 13.47 16.43
N VAL A 392 -8.21 14.50 16.85
CA VAL A 392 -7.67 15.83 17.16
C VAL A 392 -7.69 16.02 18.67
N VAL A 393 -6.52 16.24 19.24
CA VAL A 393 -6.32 16.53 20.67
C VAL A 393 -6.16 18.04 20.83
N THR A 394 -7.09 18.66 21.56
CA THR A 394 -7.02 20.09 21.88
C THR A 394 -6.34 20.26 23.23
N LYS A 395 -5.35 21.16 23.28
CA LYS A 395 -4.64 21.53 24.50
C LYS A 395 -5.03 22.94 24.94
N SER A 396 -5.04 23.18 26.25
CA SER A 396 -5.27 24.49 26.84
C SER A 396 -4.10 25.43 26.52
N PRO A 397 -4.37 26.67 26.09
CA PRO A 397 -3.32 27.65 25.80
C PRO A 397 -2.53 28.12 27.04
N ALA A 398 -3.09 27.96 28.25
CA ALA A 398 -2.52 28.53 29.47
C ALA A 398 -1.40 27.65 30.10
N ASP A 399 -1.59 26.33 30.06
CA ASP A 399 -0.81 25.33 30.80
C ASP A 399 -0.42 24.13 29.93
N GLY A 400 -0.88 24.07 28.67
CA GLY A 400 -0.58 22.98 27.74
C GLY A 400 -1.27 21.65 28.07
N SER A 401 -2.17 21.63 29.06
CA SER A 401 -2.93 20.44 29.46
C SER A 401 -3.94 20.04 28.39
N ILE A 402 -4.24 18.74 28.28
CA ILE A 402 -5.20 18.24 27.29
C ILE A 402 -6.61 18.54 27.78
N THR A 403 -7.37 19.33 27.03
CA THR A 403 -8.73 19.75 27.40
C THR A 403 -9.78 18.84 26.79
N SER A 404 -9.64 18.49 25.51
CA SER A 404 -10.65 17.68 24.82
C SER A 404 -10.08 16.89 23.65
N ILE A 405 -10.77 15.79 23.33
CA ILE A 405 -10.44 14.89 22.23
C ILE A 405 -11.65 14.83 21.29
N SER A 406 -11.41 14.94 19.98
CA SER A 406 -12.46 14.85 18.96
C SER A 406 -12.04 14.00 17.78
N VAL A 407 -12.99 13.45 17.04
CA VAL A 407 -12.71 12.80 15.76
C VAL A 407 -12.37 13.87 14.73
N SER A 408 -11.24 13.71 14.03
CA SER A 408 -10.84 14.64 12.97
C SER A 408 -11.95 14.73 11.90
N PRO A 409 -12.48 15.92 11.56
CA PRO A 409 -13.31 16.07 10.38
C PRO A 409 -12.43 15.77 9.17
N HIS A 410 -12.71 14.66 8.49
CA HIS A 410 -11.87 14.21 7.39
C HIS A 410 -11.94 15.20 6.22
N VAL A 411 -10.86 15.95 5.98
CA VAL A 411 -10.69 16.84 4.84
C VAL A 411 -9.66 16.19 3.91
N GLN A 412 -10.06 15.88 2.68
CA GLN A 412 -9.15 15.31 1.68
C GLN A 412 -7.90 16.17 1.51
N THR A 413 -6.74 15.51 1.52
CA THR A 413 -5.46 16.10 1.12
C THR A 413 -5.43 16.40 -0.38
N THR A 414 -4.51 17.27 -0.82
CA THR A 414 -4.36 17.59 -2.25
C THR A 414 -4.01 16.38 -3.11
N GLU A 415 -3.29 15.40 -2.56
CA GLU A 415 -2.93 14.17 -3.26
C GLU A 415 -4.14 13.24 -3.42
N GLU A 416 -4.94 13.07 -2.36
CA GLU A 416 -6.20 12.31 -2.39
C GLU A 416 -7.21 12.93 -3.37
N MET A 417 -7.27 14.26 -3.47
CA MET A 417 -8.11 14.94 -4.46
C MET A 417 -7.69 14.62 -5.90
N GLU A 418 -6.38 14.57 -6.19
CA GLU A 418 -5.89 14.20 -7.53
C GLU A 418 -6.16 12.72 -7.84
N LEU A 419 -5.99 11.83 -6.86
CA LEU A 419 -6.38 10.42 -7.00
C LEU A 419 -7.87 10.25 -7.24
N THR A 420 -8.72 11.05 -6.57
CA THR A 420 -10.17 11.04 -6.79
C THR A 420 -10.54 11.45 -8.22
N LYS A 421 -9.81 12.40 -8.82
CA LYS A 421 -9.97 12.75 -10.24
C LYS A 421 -9.54 11.65 -11.20
N VAL A 422 -8.51 10.86 -10.84
CA VAL A 422 -8.11 9.67 -11.60
C VAL A 422 -9.22 8.61 -11.51
N PHE A 423 -9.67 8.32 -10.29
CA PHE A 423 -10.77 7.40 -10.02
C PHE A 423 -12.03 7.76 -10.79
N ALA A 424 -12.39 9.05 -10.87
CA ALA A 424 -13.50 9.53 -11.69
C ALA A 424 -13.42 9.05 -13.16
N ARG A 425 -12.24 9.08 -13.77
CA ARG A 425 -12.02 8.61 -15.15
C ARG A 425 -12.10 7.09 -15.25
N GLU A 426 -11.52 6.39 -14.29
CA GLU A 426 -11.55 4.93 -14.23
C GLU A 426 -12.98 4.40 -14.03
N VAL A 427 -13.83 5.11 -13.28
CA VAL A 427 -15.25 4.80 -13.13
C VAL A 427 -15.98 4.92 -14.46
N ILE A 428 -15.69 5.96 -15.25
CA ILE A 428 -16.25 6.12 -16.61
C ILE A 428 -15.83 4.95 -17.49
N GLU A 429 -14.54 4.60 -17.50
CA GLU A 429 -14.01 3.48 -18.27
C GLU A 429 -14.67 2.15 -17.87
N LEU A 430 -14.68 1.83 -16.57
CA LEU A 430 -15.26 0.61 -16.03
C LEU A 430 -16.75 0.49 -16.37
N LEU A 431 -17.52 1.56 -16.13
CA LEU A 431 -18.96 1.54 -16.41
C LEU A 431 -19.25 1.57 -17.92
N SER A 432 -18.38 2.12 -18.77
CA SER A 432 -18.57 2.07 -20.22
C SER A 432 -18.57 0.65 -20.79
N HIS A 433 -17.88 -0.28 -20.12
CA HIS A 433 -17.84 -1.70 -20.43
C HIS A 433 -18.96 -2.50 -19.76
N ALA A 434 -19.67 -1.93 -18.79
CA ALA A 434 -20.78 -2.56 -18.10
C ALA A 434 -22.10 -2.40 -18.87
N SER A 435 -22.98 -3.39 -18.75
CA SER A 435 -24.32 -3.32 -19.35
C SER A 435 -25.07 -2.08 -18.86
N GLN A 436 -25.65 -1.32 -19.80
CA GLN A 436 -26.41 -0.08 -19.53
C GLN A 436 -25.63 0.99 -18.74
N CYS A 437 -24.30 0.91 -18.73
CA CYS A 437 -23.43 1.77 -17.94
C CYS A 437 -23.73 1.75 -16.43
N CYS A 438 -24.07 0.55 -15.93
CA CYS A 438 -24.56 0.33 -14.59
C CYS A 438 -23.94 -0.92 -13.94
N ILE A 439 -23.59 -0.86 -12.66
CA ILE A 439 -23.14 -2.00 -11.85
C ILE A 439 -23.80 -1.94 -10.47
N LEU A 440 -24.15 -3.10 -9.91
CA LEU A 440 -24.62 -3.20 -8.52
C LEU A 440 -23.56 -2.68 -7.53
N PHE A 441 -23.99 -1.91 -6.52
CA PHE A 441 -23.09 -1.27 -5.56
C PHE A 441 -22.16 -2.26 -4.86
N ASN A 442 -22.65 -3.46 -4.52
CA ASN A 442 -21.86 -4.53 -3.90
C ASN A 442 -20.90 -5.26 -4.85
N LYS A 443 -21.09 -5.16 -6.18
CA LYS A 443 -20.24 -5.76 -7.21
C LYS A 443 -19.21 -4.79 -7.78
N PHE A 444 -19.28 -3.51 -7.43
CA PHE A 444 -18.39 -2.49 -7.95
C PHE A 444 -16.90 -2.77 -7.64
N ILE A 445 -16.55 -3.00 -6.37
CA ILE A 445 -15.14 -3.26 -5.97
C ILE A 445 -14.58 -4.52 -6.65
N PRO A 446 -15.30 -5.66 -6.68
CA PRO A 446 -14.88 -6.83 -7.47
C PRO A 446 -14.66 -6.52 -8.96
N ALA A 447 -15.58 -5.78 -9.59
CA ALA A 447 -15.48 -5.43 -11.00
C ALA A 447 -14.28 -4.52 -11.29
N TYR A 448 -14.05 -3.53 -10.42
CA TYR A 448 -12.90 -2.63 -10.51
C TYR A 448 -11.58 -3.40 -10.41
N HIS A 449 -11.46 -4.31 -9.44
CA HIS A 449 -10.26 -5.13 -9.29
C HIS A 449 -10.00 -6.04 -10.50
N HIS A 450 -11.07 -6.62 -11.05
CA HIS A 450 -10.96 -7.45 -12.25
C HIS A 450 -10.53 -6.65 -13.49
N HIS A 451 -11.02 -5.41 -13.64
CA HIS A 451 -10.74 -4.57 -14.80
C HIS A 451 -9.32 -3.97 -14.78
N PHE A 452 -8.89 -3.41 -13.65
CA PHE A 452 -7.62 -2.68 -13.56
C PHE A 452 -6.47 -3.50 -12.98
N GLY A 453 -6.73 -4.67 -12.39
CA GLY A 453 -5.70 -5.52 -11.80
C GLY A 453 -5.11 -4.99 -10.49
N HIS A 454 -5.70 -3.95 -9.90
CA HIS A 454 -5.36 -3.44 -8.56
C HIS A 454 -6.61 -3.16 -7.73
N GLN A 455 -6.46 -3.17 -6.41
CA GLN A 455 -7.59 -3.04 -5.50
C GLN A 455 -8.00 -1.58 -5.35
N CYS A 456 -9.30 -1.29 -5.46
CA CYS A 456 -9.86 0.01 -5.05
C CYS A 456 -9.91 0.06 -3.51
N ARG A 457 -8.96 0.75 -2.90
CA ARG A 457 -8.95 1.00 -1.45
C ARG A 457 -9.53 2.38 -1.20
N VAL A 458 -10.74 2.41 -0.63
CA VAL A 458 -11.48 3.66 -0.36
C VAL A 458 -10.67 4.64 0.51
N ALA A 459 -9.85 4.12 1.43
CA ALA A 459 -8.99 4.92 2.29
C ALA A 459 -7.90 5.69 1.54
N ASP A 460 -7.44 5.20 0.38
CA ASP A 460 -6.39 5.86 -0.43
C ASP A 460 -6.90 7.18 -1.04
N PHE A 461 -8.21 7.38 -1.04
CA PHE A 461 -8.88 8.59 -1.52
C PHE A 461 -9.35 9.48 -0.37
N GLY A 462 -9.00 9.19 0.87
CA GLY A 462 -9.53 9.94 2.00
C GLY A 462 -11.04 9.70 2.24
N PHE A 463 -11.50 8.45 2.10
CA PHE A 463 -12.87 8.10 2.50
C PHE A 463 -12.89 6.81 3.31
N THR A 464 -13.94 6.62 4.10
CA THR A 464 -14.12 5.39 4.88
C THR A 464 -15.15 4.46 4.26
N LYS A 465 -16.09 5.02 3.50
CA LYS A 465 -17.14 4.26 2.82
C LYS A 465 -17.14 4.56 1.33
N LEU A 466 -17.37 3.52 0.53
CA LEU A 466 -17.46 3.65 -0.93
C LEU A 466 -18.53 4.65 -1.38
N ILE A 467 -19.62 4.80 -0.61
CA ILE A 467 -20.66 5.79 -0.92
C ILE A 467 -20.15 7.23 -0.82
N GLU A 468 -19.29 7.53 0.16
CA GLU A 468 -18.68 8.85 0.35
C GLU A 468 -17.77 9.19 -0.85
N LEU A 469 -17.04 8.19 -1.36
CA LEU A 469 -16.21 8.33 -2.55
C LEU A 469 -17.03 8.63 -3.81
N PHE A 470 -18.23 8.03 -3.96
CA PHE A 470 -19.12 8.37 -5.08
C PHE A 470 -19.81 9.73 -4.91
N GLU A 471 -20.15 10.12 -3.69
CA GLU A 471 -20.67 11.46 -3.38
C GLU A 471 -19.65 12.57 -3.71
N ALA A 472 -18.35 12.24 -3.75
CA ALA A 472 -17.28 13.15 -4.17
C ALA A 472 -17.17 13.36 -5.70
N ILE A 473 -17.85 12.55 -6.51
CA ILE A 473 -17.88 12.64 -7.98
C ILE A 473 -19.32 12.66 -8.55
N PRO A 474 -20.18 13.60 -8.10
CA PRO A 474 -21.60 13.62 -8.43
C PRO A 474 -21.88 13.95 -9.91
N ASP A 475 -20.89 14.51 -10.61
CA ASP A 475 -20.94 14.78 -12.03
C ASP A 475 -20.69 13.53 -12.89
N VAL A 476 -20.16 12.45 -12.29
CA VAL A 476 -19.80 11.21 -13.00
C VAL A 476 -20.84 10.12 -12.80
N VAL A 477 -21.22 9.85 -11.54
CA VAL A 477 -22.13 8.75 -11.18
C VAL A 477 -23.27 9.20 -10.29
N LYS A 478 -24.38 8.49 -10.40
CA LYS A 478 -25.49 8.53 -9.43
C LYS A 478 -25.75 7.13 -8.88
N ILE A 479 -26.20 7.08 -7.64
CA ILE A 479 -26.61 5.83 -6.98
C ILE A 479 -28.14 5.78 -6.99
N GLU A 480 -28.69 4.80 -7.70
CA GLU A 480 -30.15 4.58 -7.80
C GLU A 480 -30.53 3.25 -7.18
N LYS A 481 -31.82 3.07 -6.89
CA LYS A 481 -32.37 1.77 -6.50
C LYS A 481 -33.06 1.16 -7.71
N ASN A 482 -32.73 -0.09 -8.01
CA ASN A 482 -33.41 -0.82 -9.08
C ASN A 482 -34.82 -1.28 -8.65
N ALA A 483 -35.54 -1.95 -9.55
CA ALA A 483 -36.89 -2.45 -9.30
C ALA A 483 -36.98 -3.46 -8.14
N GLU A 484 -35.85 -4.06 -7.76
CA GLU A 484 -35.71 -5.03 -6.68
C GLU A 484 -35.29 -4.35 -5.36
N GLY A 485 -35.08 -3.04 -5.35
CA GLY A 485 -34.67 -2.26 -4.18
C GLY A 485 -33.17 -2.27 -3.90
N GLU A 486 -32.36 -2.94 -4.72
CA GLU A 486 -30.90 -2.97 -4.59
C GLU A 486 -30.27 -1.69 -5.12
N ARG A 487 -29.17 -1.25 -4.49
CA ARG A 487 -28.44 -0.04 -4.91
C ARG A 487 -27.55 -0.34 -6.11
N GLU A 488 -27.66 0.49 -7.13
CA GLU A 488 -26.91 0.45 -8.37
C GLU A 488 -26.13 1.76 -8.58
N VAL A 489 -24.90 1.64 -9.08
CA VAL A 489 -24.06 2.76 -9.48
C VAL A 489 -24.17 2.91 -10.99
N THR A 490 -24.68 4.04 -11.45
CA THR A 490 -24.94 4.28 -12.88
C THR A 490 -24.29 5.60 -13.31
N LEU A 491 -23.76 5.65 -14.54
CA LEU A 491 -23.22 6.89 -15.10
C LEU A 491 -24.30 7.97 -15.23
N MET A 492 -23.91 9.23 -15.10
CA MET A 492 -24.80 10.36 -15.35
C MET A 492 -25.30 10.36 -16.81
N PRO A 493 -26.54 10.83 -17.09
CA PRO A 493 -27.16 10.74 -18.43
C PRO A 493 -26.29 11.31 -19.56
N ARG A 494 -25.59 12.42 -19.29
CA ARG A 494 -24.67 13.05 -20.24
C ARG A 494 -23.54 12.10 -20.67
N LEU A 495 -22.93 11.41 -19.71
CA LEU A 495 -21.83 10.47 -19.96
C LEU A 495 -22.32 9.16 -20.57
N LYS A 496 -23.53 8.70 -20.21
CA LYS A 496 -24.16 7.56 -20.90
C LYS A 496 -24.33 7.84 -22.40
N LEU A 497 -24.75 9.05 -22.76
CA LEU A 497 -24.89 9.45 -24.16
C LEU A 497 -23.53 9.49 -24.87
N GLU A 498 -22.47 9.96 -24.21
CA GLU A 498 -21.10 9.93 -24.77
C GLU A 498 -20.63 8.48 -25.05
N VAL A 499 -20.85 7.55 -24.13
CA VAL A 499 -20.55 6.12 -24.33
C VAL A 499 -21.38 5.53 -25.48
N LEU A 500 -22.67 5.86 -25.54
CA LEU A 500 -23.55 5.40 -26.62
C LEU A 500 -23.12 5.93 -27.99
N ASN A 501 -22.73 7.21 -28.08
CA ASN A 501 -22.19 7.84 -29.28
C ASN A 501 -21.01 7.03 -29.85
N GLU A 502 -20.08 6.63 -28.98
CA GLU A 502 -18.93 5.83 -29.39
C GLU A 502 -19.33 4.42 -29.83
N GLN A 503 -20.22 3.76 -29.09
CA GLN A 503 -20.70 2.40 -29.39
C GLN A 503 -21.46 2.34 -30.73
N VAL A 504 -22.37 3.29 -30.97
CA VAL A 504 -23.13 3.37 -32.22
C VAL A 504 -22.22 3.70 -33.40
N CYS A 505 -21.25 4.62 -33.21
CA CYS A 505 -20.25 4.91 -34.23
C CYS A 505 -19.42 3.67 -34.60
N LYS A 506 -18.96 2.89 -33.62
CA LYS A 506 -18.24 1.62 -33.86
C LYS A 506 -19.09 0.62 -34.67
N LEU A 507 -20.37 0.47 -34.32
CA LEU A 507 -21.29 -0.43 -35.02
C LEU A 507 -21.59 0.00 -36.46
N ALA A 508 -21.71 1.30 -36.71
CA ALA A 508 -21.93 1.86 -38.04
C ALA A 508 -20.64 1.77 -38.89
N SER A 509 -19.49 2.09 -38.30
CA SER A 509 -18.17 2.03 -38.95
C SER A 509 -17.78 0.61 -39.37
N ALA A 510 -18.07 -0.40 -38.54
CA ALA A 510 -17.78 -1.79 -38.86
C ALA A 510 -18.58 -2.32 -40.07
N ARG A 511 -19.64 -1.62 -40.50
CA ARG A 511 -20.53 -2.03 -41.60
C ARG A 511 -20.56 -1.03 -42.75
N TYR A 512 -19.63 -0.07 -42.74
CA TYR A 512 -19.51 0.93 -43.80
C TYR A 512 -18.46 0.50 -44.84
N PRO A 513 -18.73 0.64 -46.16
CA PRO A 513 -19.99 1.03 -46.81
C PRO A 513 -20.97 -0.15 -46.97
N PRO A 514 -22.32 0.06 -46.94
CA PRO A 514 -23.03 1.35 -46.92
C PRO A 514 -23.28 1.94 -45.52
N GLY A 515 -23.09 1.18 -44.43
CA GLY A 515 -23.42 1.59 -43.05
C GLY A 515 -24.36 0.59 -42.37
N LEU A 516 -24.95 0.99 -41.23
CA LEU A 516 -25.85 0.14 -40.44
C LEU A 516 -27.32 0.59 -40.59
N PRO A 517 -28.22 -0.22 -41.19
CA PRO A 517 -29.64 0.12 -41.25
C PRO A 517 -30.23 0.37 -39.85
N LEU A 518 -31.01 1.44 -39.69
CA LEU A 518 -31.55 1.85 -38.37
C LEU A 518 -32.41 0.75 -37.75
N LYS A 519 -33.22 0.05 -38.56
CA LYS A 519 -34.02 -1.12 -38.15
C LYS A 519 -33.19 -2.27 -37.57
N SER A 520 -31.93 -2.38 -37.97
CA SER A 520 -31.01 -3.44 -37.52
C SER A 520 -30.17 -3.02 -36.31
N LEU A 521 -30.21 -1.74 -35.91
CA LEU A 521 -29.41 -1.22 -34.80
C LEU A 521 -29.70 -1.95 -33.48
N PRO A 522 -30.96 -2.16 -33.02
CA PRO A 522 -31.20 -2.81 -31.74
C PRO A 522 -30.64 -4.24 -31.68
N ALA A 523 -30.78 -5.02 -32.75
CA ALA A 523 -30.26 -6.38 -32.85
C ALA A 523 -28.72 -6.41 -32.92
N ALA A 524 -28.12 -5.52 -33.72
CA ALA A 524 -26.68 -5.37 -33.82
C ALA A 524 -26.04 -4.94 -32.50
N PHE A 525 -26.72 -4.05 -31.78
CA PHE A 525 -26.28 -3.53 -30.48
C PHE A 525 -26.34 -4.62 -29.41
N LEU A 526 -27.46 -5.36 -29.34
CA LEU A 526 -27.61 -6.50 -28.43
C LEU A 526 -26.54 -7.57 -28.68
N TRP A 527 -26.25 -7.87 -29.95
CA TRP A 527 -25.24 -8.88 -30.30
C TRP A 527 -23.82 -8.47 -29.87
N GLN A 528 -23.46 -7.20 -30.04
CA GLN A 528 -22.11 -6.71 -29.75
C GLN A 528 -21.88 -6.44 -28.25
N TYR A 529 -22.89 -5.89 -27.56
CA TYR A 529 -22.75 -5.38 -26.19
C TYR A 529 -23.54 -6.17 -25.15
N GLY A 530 -24.36 -7.14 -25.56
CA GLY A 530 -25.02 -8.08 -24.65
C GLY A 530 -26.25 -7.51 -23.91
N TYR A 531 -26.72 -6.31 -24.25
CA TYR A 531 -27.96 -5.74 -23.69
C TYR A 531 -28.79 -4.99 -24.72
N THR A 532 -30.10 -4.87 -24.45
CA THR A 532 -31.04 -4.17 -25.33
C THR A 532 -30.87 -2.65 -25.22
N LEU A 533 -30.75 -1.98 -26.37
CA LEU A 533 -30.77 -0.53 -26.45
C LEU A 533 -32.19 -0.02 -26.19
N ARG A 534 -32.36 0.80 -25.15
CA ARG A 534 -33.64 1.36 -24.70
C ARG A 534 -33.57 2.90 -24.73
N PRO A 535 -34.40 3.59 -25.55
CA PRO A 535 -34.43 5.06 -25.62
C PRO A 535 -34.65 5.75 -24.27
N GLU A 536 -35.44 5.14 -23.39
CA GLU A 536 -35.84 5.71 -22.10
C GLU A 536 -34.63 5.93 -21.18
N ASN A 537 -33.62 5.05 -21.27
CA ASN A 537 -32.37 5.15 -20.50
C ASN A 537 -31.53 6.38 -20.87
N TYR A 538 -31.82 7.01 -22.01
CA TYR A 538 -31.16 8.20 -22.54
C TYR A 538 -32.12 9.40 -22.66
N GLN A 539 -33.26 9.35 -21.95
CA GLN A 539 -34.28 10.39 -21.95
C GLN A 539 -34.87 10.66 -23.34
N ALA A 540 -34.95 9.65 -24.20
CA ALA A 540 -35.61 9.72 -25.51
C ALA A 540 -36.88 8.87 -25.50
N ALA A 541 -37.94 9.33 -26.19
CA ALA A 541 -39.21 8.62 -26.28
C ALA A 541 -39.16 7.45 -27.27
N ASP A 542 -38.39 7.58 -28.35
CA ASP A 542 -38.24 6.56 -29.37
C ASP A 542 -36.81 6.52 -29.94
N MET A 543 -36.57 5.55 -30.83
CA MET A 543 -35.27 5.35 -31.46
C MET A 543 -34.90 6.51 -32.39
N ASP A 544 -35.87 7.16 -33.03
CA ASP A 544 -35.63 8.29 -33.93
C ASP A 544 -35.15 9.52 -33.14
N GLU A 545 -35.83 9.86 -32.03
CA GLU A 545 -35.41 10.90 -31.09
C GLU A 545 -34.03 10.58 -30.50
N LEU A 546 -33.77 9.32 -30.13
CA LEU A 546 -32.44 8.90 -29.65
C LEU A 546 -31.36 9.17 -30.71
N MET A 547 -31.64 8.85 -31.98
CA MET A 547 -30.69 9.10 -33.07
C MET A 547 -30.45 10.59 -33.31
N THR A 548 -31.43 11.47 -33.05
CA THR A 548 -31.19 12.93 -33.11
C THR A 548 -30.23 13.44 -32.03
N LYS A 549 -30.11 12.72 -30.91
CA LYS A 549 -29.16 13.06 -29.81
C LYS A 549 -27.75 12.52 -30.06
N ILE A 550 -27.57 11.61 -31.01
CA ILE A 550 -26.29 11.02 -31.37
C ILE A 550 -25.61 11.91 -32.43
N THR A 551 -24.40 12.36 -32.16
CA THR A 551 -23.66 13.31 -33.00
C THR A 551 -22.58 12.66 -33.88
N THR A 552 -22.25 11.40 -33.61
CA THR A 552 -21.14 10.68 -34.27
C THR A 552 -21.56 9.94 -35.55
N VAL A 553 -22.86 9.74 -35.78
CA VAL A 553 -23.40 9.09 -36.98
C VAL A 553 -24.54 9.92 -37.57
N LYS A 554 -24.72 9.86 -38.89
CA LYS A 554 -25.85 10.47 -39.60
C LYS A 554 -26.82 9.40 -40.06
N VAL A 555 -28.11 9.71 -40.08
CA VAL A 555 -29.13 8.89 -40.73
C VAL A 555 -29.28 9.38 -42.17
N GLU A 556 -28.95 8.54 -43.16
CA GLU A 556 -29.25 8.82 -44.58
C GLU A 556 -30.22 7.78 -45.14
N ASN A 557 -31.15 8.23 -46.00
CA ASN A 557 -32.08 7.35 -46.68
C ASN A 557 -31.41 6.75 -47.92
N LEU A 558 -30.98 5.49 -47.81
CA LEU A 558 -30.47 4.69 -48.93
C LEU A 558 -31.59 3.79 -49.49
N ASP A 559 -31.31 3.10 -50.59
CA ASP A 559 -32.26 2.16 -51.22
C ASP A 559 -32.74 1.05 -50.28
N CYS A 560 -31.99 0.78 -49.19
CA CYS A 560 -32.33 -0.18 -48.15
C CYS A 560 -33.09 0.40 -46.93
N GLY A 561 -33.41 1.71 -46.97
CA GLY A 561 -34.07 2.48 -45.91
C GLY A 561 -33.12 3.41 -45.11
N PRO A 562 -33.60 4.01 -44.01
CA PRO A 562 -32.80 4.86 -43.14
C PRO A 562 -31.58 4.09 -42.60
N THR A 563 -30.39 4.58 -42.92
CA THR A 563 -29.12 3.91 -42.63
C THR A 563 -28.18 4.84 -41.87
N LEU A 564 -27.60 4.32 -40.79
CA LEU A 564 -26.59 4.98 -39.98
C LEU A 564 -25.25 4.92 -40.69
N ILE A 565 -24.75 6.09 -41.02
CA ILE A 565 -23.46 6.26 -41.67
C ILE A 565 -22.55 6.98 -40.67
N PRO A 566 -21.35 6.43 -40.39
CA PRO A 566 -20.40 7.12 -39.54
C PRO A 566 -20.05 8.47 -40.17
N ILE A 567 -20.06 9.52 -39.35
CA ILE A 567 -19.51 10.80 -39.76
C ILE A 567 -17.99 10.64 -39.64
N ASP A 568 -17.26 10.73 -40.76
CA ASP A 568 -15.81 10.52 -40.77
C ASP A 568 -15.10 11.63 -40.00
N GLU A 569 -14.92 11.40 -38.71
CA GLU A 569 -14.34 12.31 -37.72
C GLU A 569 -12.89 12.68 -38.11
N ALA A 570 -12.15 11.78 -38.77
CA ALA A 570 -10.81 12.04 -39.27
C ALA A 570 -10.83 12.98 -40.49
N GLN A 571 -11.78 12.80 -41.43
CA GLN A 571 -11.95 13.72 -42.56
C GLN A 571 -12.45 15.09 -42.12
N ILE A 572 -13.37 15.17 -41.15
CA ILE A 572 -13.84 16.45 -40.61
C ILE A 572 -12.72 17.17 -39.85
N HIS A 573 -11.92 16.48 -39.04
CA HIS A 573 -10.76 17.08 -38.37
C HIS A 573 -9.67 17.52 -39.35
N GLN A 574 -9.43 16.75 -40.41
CA GLN A 574 -8.50 17.13 -41.47
C GLN A 574 -9.01 18.37 -42.21
N LEU A 575 -10.30 18.39 -42.56
CA LEU A 575 -10.95 19.52 -43.23
C LEU A 575 -10.95 20.77 -42.34
N SER A 576 -11.25 20.63 -41.05
CA SER A 576 -11.28 21.72 -40.07
C SER A 576 -9.89 22.33 -39.86
N SER A 577 -8.86 21.48 -39.82
CA SER A 577 -7.45 21.91 -39.77
C SER A 577 -7.01 22.65 -41.03
N GLN A 578 -7.42 22.18 -42.21
CA GLN A 578 -7.11 22.82 -43.49
C GLN A 578 -7.83 24.16 -43.66
N ILE A 579 -9.11 24.25 -43.25
CA ILE A 579 -9.88 25.50 -43.25
C ILE A 579 -9.23 26.51 -42.29
N ARG A 580 -8.90 26.07 -41.07
CA ARG A 580 -8.19 26.91 -40.08
C ARG A 580 -6.90 27.46 -40.65
N LEU A 581 -6.06 26.65 -41.30
CA LEU A 581 -4.81 27.09 -41.92
C LEU A 581 -5.05 28.12 -43.05
N LEU A 582 -6.03 27.85 -43.92
CA LEU A 582 -6.37 28.72 -45.03
C LEU A 582 -6.85 30.09 -44.53
N LEU A 583 -7.69 30.10 -43.50
CA LEU A 583 -8.18 31.34 -42.88
C LEU A 583 -7.10 32.05 -42.06
N MET A 584 -6.22 31.34 -41.33
CA MET A 584 -5.08 31.95 -40.62
C MET A 584 -4.13 32.70 -41.57
N ASN A 585 -3.97 32.20 -42.79
CA ASN A 585 -3.14 32.80 -43.84
C ASN A 585 -3.87 33.88 -44.67
N SER A 586 -5.17 34.05 -44.51
CA SER A 586 -5.92 35.12 -45.17
C SER A 586 -5.65 36.49 -44.53
N ALA A 587 -5.85 37.58 -45.28
CA ALA A 587 -5.57 38.95 -44.81
C ALA A 587 -6.35 39.27 -43.53
N ASP A 588 -7.66 38.97 -43.52
CA ASP A 588 -8.60 39.36 -42.46
C ASP A 588 -9.07 38.18 -41.59
N GLY A 589 -8.59 36.96 -41.82
CA GLY A 589 -9.12 35.77 -41.14
C GLY A 589 -10.45 35.30 -41.70
N SER A 590 -10.76 35.68 -42.94
CA SER A 590 -12.05 35.46 -43.59
C SER A 590 -11.91 35.06 -45.06
N ALA A 591 -12.86 34.29 -45.57
CA ALA A 591 -12.94 33.93 -46.99
C ALA A 591 -14.41 33.80 -47.44
N PRO A 592 -14.78 34.25 -48.65
CA PRO A 592 -16.10 33.98 -49.21
C PRO A 592 -16.36 32.47 -49.30
N LEU A 593 -17.56 32.01 -48.93
CA LEU A 593 -17.89 30.58 -48.90
C LEU A 593 -17.67 29.91 -50.27
N ALA A 594 -18.01 30.61 -51.36
CA ALA A 594 -17.77 30.12 -52.72
C ALA A 594 -16.27 29.95 -53.06
N LYS A 595 -15.41 30.84 -52.54
CA LYS A 595 -13.96 30.75 -52.71
C LYS A 595 -13.39 29.59 -51.88
N LEU A 596 -13.88 29.42 -50.65
CA LEU A 596 -13.53 28.30 -49.79
C LEU A 596 -13.90 26.97 -50.47
N GLN A 597 -15.15 26.82 -50.95
CA GLN A 597 -15.61 25.63 -51.67
C GLN A 597 -14.81 25.32 -52.95
N ALA A 598 -14.33 26.36 -53.64
CA ALA A 598 -13.49 26.20 -54.83
C ALA A 598 -12.06 25.72 -54.48
N SER A 599 -11.54 26.07 -53.31
CA SER A 599 -10.21 25.68 -52.83
C SER A 599 -10.10 24.22 -52.37
N PHE A 600 -11.22 23.52 -52.22
CA PHE A 600 -11.24 22.11 -51.81
C PHE A 600 -11.74 21.18 -52.95
N PRO A 601 -11.24 19.93 -53.01
CA PRO A 601 -11.71 18.93 -53.96
C PRO A 601 -13.23 18.71 -53.89
N LYS A 602 -13.85 18.32 -55.01
CA LYS A 602 -15.32 18.14 -55.13
C LYS A 602 -15.91 17.25 -54.02
N CYS A 603 -15.18 16.23 -53.58
CA CYS A 603 -15.59 15.34 -52.50
C CYS A 603 -15.79 16.04 -51.15
N TYR A 604 -15.12 17.17 -50.86
CA TYR A 604 -15.25 17.89 -49.59
C TYR A 604 -16.31 19.01 -49.60
N ARG A 605 -16.82 19.39 -50.78
CA ARG A 605 -17.74 20.53 -50.93
C ARG A 605 -19.06 20.35 -50.19
N HIS A 606 -19.53 19.12 -50.05
CA HIS A 606 -20.74 18.80 -49.32
C HIS A 606 -20.60 18.97 -47.79
N HIS A 607 -19.37 19.05 -47.25
CA HIS A 607 -19.11 19.43 -45.85
C HIS A 607 -18.92 20.94 -45.67
N LEU A 608 -18.73 21.70 -46.75
CA LEU A 608 -18.52 23.14 -46.77
C LEU A 608 -19.84 23.89 -47.03
N THR A 609 -20.93 23.49 -46.37
CA THR A 609 -22.21 24.22 -46.39
C THR A 609 -22.36 25.05 -45.12
N GLN A 610 -23.23 26.07 -45.15
CA GLN A 610 -23.44 26.96 -44.01
C GLN A 610 -23.85 26.19 -42.75
N GLU A 611 -24.84 25.31 -42.88
CA GLU A 611 -25.36 24.50 -41.76
C GLU A 611 -24.28 23.59 -41.18
N ARG A 612 -23.44 22.99 -42.04
CA ARG A 612 -22.41 22.04 -41.59
C ARG A 612 -21.21 22.73 -40.96
N LEU A 613 -20.81 23.89 -41.48
CA LEU A 613 -19.76 24.71 -40.86
C LEU A 613 -20.22 25.24 -39.50
N ALA A 614 -21.49 25.66 -39.40
CA ALA A 614 -22.08 26.09 -38.12
C ALA A 614 -22.23 24.94 -37.11
N ASN A 615 -22.51 23.71 -37.56
CA ASN A 615 -22.74 22.58 -36.64
C ASN A 615 -21.45 21.85 -36.23
N TYR A 616 -20.52 21.65 -37.16
CA TYR A 616 -19.33 20.82 -36.92
C TYR A 616 -18.04 21.62 -36.67
N MET A 617 -18.05 22.94 -36.91
CA MET A 617 -16.86 23.79 -36.81
C MET A 617 -17.11 25.15 -36.13
N ALA A 618 -18.15 25.27 -35.29
CA ALA A 618 -18.44 26.50 -34.53
C ALA A 618 -17.30 26.92 -33.60
N ASP A 619 -16.53 25.95 -33.12
CA ASP A 619 -15.31 26.13 -32.34
C ASP A 619 -14.16 26.75 -33.15
N ILE A 620 -14.29 26.85 -34.48
CA ILE A 620 -13.28 27.40 -35.40
C ILE A 620 -13.77 28.65 -36.14
N VAL A 621 -14.98 28.61 -36.70
CA VAL A 621 -15.48 29.60 -37.66
C VAL A 621 -16.87 30.12 -37.31
N GLU A 622 -17.10 31.39 -37.63
CA GLU A 622 -18.40 32.06 -37.67
C GLU A 622 -18.75 32.39 -39.12
N ILE A 623 -20.04 32.55 -39.43
CA ILE A 623 -20.49 32.86 -40.79
C ILE A 623 -21.22 34.19 -40.75
N GLU A 624 -20.71 35.15 -41.51
CA GLU A 624 -21.25 36.50 -41.62
C GLU A 624 -21.76 36.75 -43.04
N GLU A 625 -22.82 37.55 -43.16
CA GLU A 625 -23.32 38.00 -44.45
C GLU A 625 -22.82 39.41 -44.74
N ARG A 626 -21.94 39.56 -45.73
CA ARG A 626 -21.33 40.83 -46.12
C ARG A 626 -21.66 41.13 -47.58
N ASN A 627 -22.37 42.23 -47.83
CA ASN A 627 -22.79 42.66 -49.17
C ASN A 627 -23.54 41.57 -49.97
N GLY A 628 -24.49 40.87 -49.34
CA GLY A 628 -25.28 39.79 -49.97
C GLY A 628 -24.49 38.52 -50.30
N LYS A 629 -23.25 38.39 -49.80
CA LYS A 629 -22.41 37.20 -49.95
C LYS A 629 -22.05 36.64 -48.58
N LYS A 630 -22.14 35.30 -48.46
CA LYS A 630 -21.78 34.58 -47.23
C LYS A 630 -20.26 34.46 -47.12
N VAL A 631 -19.71 34.94 -46.02
CA VAL A 631 -18.28 34.96 -45.71
C VAL A 631 -18.05 34.10 -44.45
N VAL A 632 -17.10 33.17 -44.54
CA VAL A 632 -16.66 32.36 -43.40
C VAL A 632 -15.52 33.10 -42.71
N THR A 633 -15.71 33.49 -41.46
CA THR A 633 -14.74 34.19 -40.61
C THR A 633 -14.23 33.25 -39.52
N LEU A 634 -12.98 33.40 -39.07
CA LEU A 634 -12.57 32.74 -37.82
C LEU A 634 -13.38 33.33 -36.66
N ASN A 635 -13.79 32.49 -35.71
CA ASN A 635 -14.45 32.97 -34.50
C ASN A 635 -13.48 33.83 -33.66
N ARG A 636 -14.01 34.53 -32.66
CA ARG A 636 -13.23 35.48 -31.84
C ARG A 636 -11.95 34.88 -31.24
N LEU A 637 -12.03 33.67 -30.68
CA LEU A 637 -10.87 32.98 -30.08
C LEU A 637 -9.79 32.65 -31.12
N ASN A 638 -10.20 32.23 -32.32
CA ASN A 638 -9.26 31.86 -33.37
C ASN A 638 -8.67 33.08 -34.11
N LEU A 639 -9.39 34.21 -34.17
CA LEU A 639 -8.84 35.49 -34.60
C LEU A 639 -7.76 35.98 -33.64
N PHE A 640 -8.02 35.93 -32.33
CA PHE A 640 -7.01 36.20 -31.31
C PHE A 640 -5.80 35.27 -31.46
N THR A 641 -6.04 33.97 -31.66
CA THR A 641 -4.98 32.96 -31.86
C THR A 641 -4.13 33.27 -33.10
N ARG A 642 -4.74 33.72 -34.19
CA ARG A 642 -4.04 34.18 -35.42
C ARG A 642 -3.18 35.42 -35.15
N ASN A 643 -3.73 36.42 -34.46
CA ASN A 643 -3.00 37.65 -34.14
C ASN A 643 -1.82 37.35 -33.21
N LEU A 644 -2.02 36.48 -32.23
CA LEU A 644 -0.94 36.01 -31.35
C LEU A 644 0.13 35.22 -32.12
N TYR A 645 -0.27 34.37 -33.07
CA TYR A 645 0.65 33.66 -33.95
C TYR A 645 1.54 34.63 -34.76
N ARG A 646 0.93 35.64 -35.38
CA ARG A 646 1.65 36.69 -36.14
C ARG A 646 2.54 37.55 -35.24
N LEU A 647 2.08 37.91 -34.05
CA LEU A 647 2.88 38.65 -33.06
C LEU A 647 4.13 37.88 -32.67
N LEU A 648 4.00 36.60 -32.34
CA LEU A 648 5.12 35.77 -31.93
C LEU A 648 6.10 35.51 -33.08
N LEU A 649 5.63 35.37 -34.33
CA LEU A 649 6.51 35.26 -35.50
C LEU A 649 7.42 36.48 -35.68
N LYS A 650 6.95 37.68 -35.30
CA LYS A 650 7.74 38.92 -35.36
C LYS A 650 8.78 39.04 -34.24
N GLN A 651 8.66 38.23 -33.17
CA GLN A 651 9.57 38.26 -32.03
C GLN A 651 10.78 37.34 -32.26
N SER A 652 11.96 37.78 -31.81
CA SER A 652 13.19 36.99 -31.92
C SER A 652 13.06 35.67 -31.14
N GLY A 653 13.18 34.55 -31.85
CA GLY A 653 13.03 33.21 -31.27
C GLY A 653 11.59 32.78 -31.01
N CYS A 654 10.59 33.43 -31.64
CA CYS A 654 9.18 33.02 -31.60
C CYS A 654 8.58 32.89 -30.19
N ARG A 655 9.04 33.73 -29.25
CA ARG A 655 8.70 33.66 -27.83
C ARG A 655 8.58 35.04 -27.21
N LEU A 656 7.73 35.17 -26.20
CA LEU A 656 7.46 36.42 -25.48
C LEU A 656 7.20 36.13 -23.99
N PRO A 657 7.74 36.91 -23.04
CA PRO A 657 7.36 36.80 -21.64
C PRO A 657 5.86 37.06 -21.44
N VAL A 658 5.17 36.22 -20.66
CA VAL A 658 3.72 36.35 -20.43
C VAL A 658 3.37 37.75 -19.90
N LYS A 659 4.24 38.33 -19.07
CA LYS A 659 4.06 39.69 -18.51
C LYS A 659 4.05 40.80 -19.56
N LEU A 660 4.73 40.60 -20.69
CA LEU A 660 4.81 41.59 -21.78
C LEU A 660 3.79 41.33 -22.87
N LEU A 661 3.01 40.25 -22.76
CA LEU A 661 2.06 39.82 -23.78
C LEU A 661 0.98 40.87 -24.04
N GLU A 662 0.33 41.36 -22.98
CA GLU A 662 -0.76 42.33 -23.11
C GLU A 662 -0.27 43.63 -23.75
N THR A 663 0.89 44.14 -23.31
CA THR A 663 1.49 45.37 -23.84
C THR A 663 1.90 45.20 -25.31
N ALA A 664 2.53 44.08 -25.66
CA ALA A 664 2.96 43.82 -27.03
C ALA A 664 1.76 43.61 -27.98
N TYR A 665 0.71 42.91 -27.52
CA TYR A 665 -0.50 42.71 -28.30
C TYR A 665 -1.26 44.04 -28.51
N GLN A 666 -1.34 44.88 -27.47
CA GLN A 666 -1.96 46.20 -27.56
C GLN A 666 -1.19 47.14 -28.49
N TRP A 667 0.14 47.10 -28.49
CA TRP A 667 0.97 47.90 -29.39
C TRP A 667 0.75 47.52 -30.86
N GLU A 668 0.66 46.22 -31.15
CA GLU A 668 0.60 45.71 -32.53
C GLU A 668 -0.80 45.80 -33.15
N TYR A 669 -1.85 45.55 -32.36
CA TYR A 669 -3.22 45.43 -32.87
C TYR A 669 -4.16 46.52 -32.35
N SER A 670 -3.69 47.47 -31.53
CA SER A 670 -4.52 48.48 -30.86
C SER A 670 -5.67 47.91 -30.00
N GLU A 671 -5.59 46.62 -29.64
CA GLU A 671 -6.59 45.88 -28.86
C GLU A 671 -6.00 45.39 -27.53
N ARG A 672 -6.77 45.46 -26.44
CA ARG A 672 -6.34 44.88 -25.15
C ARG A 672 -6.78 43.44 -25.03
N VAL A 673 -5.88 42.57 -24.58
CA VAL A 673 -6.20 41.16 -24.28
C VAL A 673 -6.99 41.11 -22.97
N LYS A 674 -8.31 40.93 -23.06
CA LYS A 674 -9.17 40.69 -21.89
C LYS A 674 -9.62 39.23 -21.89
N PRO A 675 -9.21 38.41 -20.91
CA PRO A 675 -9.64 37.02 -20.81
C PRO A 675 -11.16 36.84 -20.74
N GLU A 676 -11.86 37.82 -20.15
CA GLU A 676 -13.32 37.88 -20.00
C GLU A 676 -14.03 37.87 -21.37
N ASP A 677 -13.47 38.54 -22.38
CA ASP A 677 -14.03 38.60 -23.74
C ASP A 677 -14.06 37.22 -24.43
N PHE A 678 -13.32 36.25 -23.89
CA PHE A 678 -13.26 34.85 -24.35
C PHE A 678 -13.83 33.84 -23.33
N GLY A 679 -14.50 34.32 -22.27
CA GLY A 679 -15.04 33.48 -21.21
C GLY A 679 -13.98 32.78 -20.35
N LYS A 680 -12.80 33.39 -20.17
CA LYS A 680 -11.68 32.83 -19.38
C LYS A 680 -11.35 33.71 -18.18
N GLN A 681 -10.96 33.08 -17.06
CA GLN A 681 -10.70 33.77 -15.79
C GLN A 681 -9.31 34.43 -15.69
N SER A 682 -8.38 34.10 -16.59
CA SER A 682 -7.04 34.70 -16.62
C SER A 682 -6.36 34.53 -17.98
N VAL A 683 -5.33 35.33 -18.26
CA VAL A 683 -4.48 35.18 -19.46
C VAL A 683 -3.82 33.79 -19.49
N GLY A 684 -3.47 33.23 -18.32
CA GLY A 684 -2.96 31.86 -18.23
C GLY A 684 -3.97 30.81 -18.70
N ALA A 685 -5.23 30.94 -18.29
CA ALA A 685 -6.31 30.07 -18.72
C ALA A 685 -6.65 30.26 -20.21
N LEU A 686 -6.57 31.49 -20.72
CA LEU A 686 -6.72 31.79 -22.15
C LEU A 686 -5.65 31.10 -22.97
N LEU A 687 -4.37 31.23 -22.59
CA LEU A 687 -3.26 30.58 -23.30
C LEU A 687 -3.30 29.05 -23.20
N ALA A 688 -3.80 28.50 -22.09
CA ALA A 688 -4.02 27.06 -21.94
C ALA A 688 -5.11 26.52 -22.90
N SER A 689 -6.06 27.36 -23.31
CA SER A 689 -7.12 26.98 -24.25
C SER A 689 -6.68 26.95 -25.73
N ILE A 690 -5.49 27.49 -26.04
CA ILE A 690 -4.94 27.58 -27.41
C ILE A 690 -3.57 26.91 -27.53
N THR A 691 -3.39 25.82 -26.80
CA THR A 691 -2.16 25.00 -26.73
C THR A 691 -1.74 24.38 -28.06
N HIS A 692 -2.65 24.31 -29.02
CA HIS A 692 -2.36 23.89 -30.40
C HIS A 692 -1.47 24.92 -31.13
N THR A 693 -1.53 26.21 -30.77
CA THR A 693 -0.73 27.28 -31.41
C THR A 693 0.43 27.76 -30.53
N VAL A 694 0.25 27.80 -29.21
CA VAL A 694 1.27 28.32 -28.28
C VAL A 694 1.57 27.34 -27.14
N THR A 695 2.80 27.37 -26.63
CA THR A 695 3.25 26.57 -25.48
C THR A 695 3.73 27.49 -24.37
N LEU A 696 3.32 27.20 -23.14
CA LEU A 696 3.79 27.89 -21.95
C LEU A 696 5.02 27.19 -21.38
N ARG A 697 6.12 27.92 -21.22
CA ARG A 697 7.38 27.39 -20.66
C ARG A 697 7.83 28.22 -19.45
N GLY A 698 8.35 27.54 -18.43
CA GLY A 698 8.85 28.18 -17.19
C GLY A 698 7.82 28.23 -16.06
N LYS A 699 8.26 28.64 -14.85
CA LYS A 699 7.43 28.78 -13.64
C LYS A 699 7.47 30.22 -13.11
N GLY A 700 6.38 30.64 -12.44
CA GLY A 700 6.29 31.95 -11.79
C GLY A 700 6.46 33.15 -12.74
N SER A 701 7.28 34.13 -12.33
CA SER A 701 7.54 35.37 -13.06
C SER A 701 8.37 35.20 -14.34
N ARG A 702 8.98 34.02 -14.55
CA ARG A 702 9.78 33.65 -15.73
C ARG A 702 8.99 32.86 -16.78
N ARG A 703 7.65 32.88 -16.71
CA ARG A 703 6.81 32.22 -17.72
C ARG A 703 6.93 32.93 -19.07
N MET A 704 7.19 32.13 -20.10
CA MET A 704 7.28 32.53 -21.50
C MET A 704 6.17 31.85 -22.31
N VAL A 705 5.56 32.59 -23.22
CA VAL A 705 4.72 32.06 -24.30
C VAL A 705 5.64 31.85 -25.49
N ALA A 706 5.64 30.66 -26.10
CA ALA A 706 6.39 30.38 -27.31
C ALA A 706 5.47 29.72 -28.35
N LEU A 707 5.70 29.97 -29.64
CA LEU A 707 5.00 29.23 -30.68
C LEU A 707 5.25 27.73 -30.55
N ASN A 708 4.20 26.95 -30.78
CA ASN A 708 4.35 25.50 -30.87
C ASN A 708 5.24 25.16 -32.08
N ARG A 709 6.31 24.39 -31.85
CA ARG A 709 7.33 24.06 -32.87
C ARG A 709 6.75 23.40 -34.12
N ASP A 710 5.63 22.71 -33.95
CA ASP A 710 4.93 22.05 -35.03
C ASP A 710 4.35 23.06 -36.04
N MET A 711 3.79 24.18 -35.56
CA MET A 711 3.23 25.23 -36.41
C MET A 711 4.29 25.99 -37.24
N VAL A 712 5.52 26.11 -36.73
CA VAL A 712 6.63 26.80 -37.42
C VAL A 712 7.09 26.03 -38.67
N ASN A 713 6.93 24.70 -38.69
CA ASN A 713 7.38 23.82 -39.79
C ASN A 713 6.28 23.52 -40.82
N GLY A 714 5.17 24.27 -40.82
CA GLY A 714 4.03 24.04 -41.73
C GLY A 714 3.28 22.72 -41.48
N LYS A 715 3.59 22.00 -40.40
CA LYS A 715 2.90 20.78 -39.98
C LYS A 715 2.03 21.13 -38.79
N ILE A 716 0.73 21.38 -39.01
CA ILE A 716 -0.22 21.38 -37.90
C ILE A 716 -0.11 20.00 -37.25
N SER A 717 0.51 19.94 -36.08
CA SER A 717 0.58 18.72 -35.32
C SER A 717 -0.80 18.47 -34.73
N VAL A 718 -1.33 17.30 -35.05
CA VAL A 718 -2.50 16.67 -34.43
C VAL A 718 -2.21 16.32 -32.95
N ALA A 719 -1.33 17.07 -32.28
CA ALA A 719 -0.88 16.82 -30.92
C ALA A 719 -1.98 17.00 -29.86
N PHE A 720 -3.11 17.62 -30.22
CA PHE A 720 -4.24 17.72 -29.28
C PHE A 720 -5.09 16.44 -29.19
N ILE A 721 -4.82 15.43 -30.02
CA ILE A 721 -5.44 14.09 -29.92
C ILE A 721 -4.40 13.01 -29.60
N LYS A 722 -3.10 13.35 -29.49
CA LYS A 722 -2.07 12.33 -29.20
C LYS A 722 -2.16 11.72 -27.81
N PHE A 723 -2.80 12.35 -26.83
CA PHE A 723 -3.02 11.71 -25.52
C PHE A 723 -4.18 10.70 -25.52
N SER A 724 -5.20 10.91 -26.36
CA SER A 724 -6.30 9.94 -26.51
C SER A 724 -6.01 8.85 -27.55
N LEU A 725 -5.27 9.15 -28.64
CA LEU A 725 -5.04 8.18 -29.74
C LEU A 725 -3.74 7.37 -29.64
N ILE A 726 -2.71 7.82 -28.90
CA ILE A 726 -1.51 6.96 -28.65
C ILE A 726 -1.87 5.78 -27.75
N PHE A 727 -2.88 5.92 -26.89
CA PHE A 727 -3.43 4.82 -26.10
C PHE A 727 -4.30 3.85 -26.93
N LEU A 728 -4.88 4.32 -28.04
CA LEU A 728 -5.66 3.47 -28.95
C LEU A 728 -4.79 2.67 -29.93
N TRP A 729 -3.65 3.20 -30.38
CA TRP A 729 -2.76 2.47 -31.30
C TRP A 729 -1.84 1.44 -30.60
N SER A 730 -1.44 1.67 -29.35
CA SER A 730 -0.61 0.69 -28.60
C SER A 730 -1.36 -0.61 -28.27
N LYS A 731 -2.70 -0.60 -28.32
CA LYS A 731 -3.57 -1.76 -28.13
C LYS A 731 -3.82 -2.59 -29.41
N TRP A 732 -3.35 -2.16 -30.58
CA TRP A 732 -3.69 -2.78 -31.88
C TRP A 732 -2.57 -3.62 -32.52
N CYS A 733 -1.39 -3.76 -31.89
CA CYS A 733 -0.33 -4.70 -32.30
C CYS A 733 0.56 -5.11 -31.10
N PRO A 734 0.45 -6.33 -30.52
CA PRO A 734 1.25 -6.74 -29.35
C PRO A 734 2.74 -7.01 -29.63
N GLY A 735 3.24 -6.83 -30.86
CA GLY A 735 4.56 -7.31 -31.30
C GLY A 735 5.66 -6.26 -31.48
N PHE A 736 5.39 -4.95 -31.36
CA PHE A 736 6.34 -3.91 -31.80
C PHE A 736 7.04 -3.13 -30.67
N ILE A 737 6.80 -3.48 -29.40
CA ILE A 737 7.35 -2.75 -28.22
C ILE A 737 8.60 -3.45 -27.62
N ILE A 738 9.06 -4.57 -28.17
CA ILE A 738 10.18 -5.33 -27.57
C ILE A 738 11.59 -4.80 -27.93
N PHE A 739 11.73 -3.87 -28.89
CA PHE A 739 13.07 -3.46 -29.38
C PHE A 739 13.61 -2.08 -28.92
N PHE A 740 12.89 -1.31 -28.11
CA PHE A 740 13.41 -0.05 -27.55
C PHE A 740 13.39 -0.04 -26.02
N GLY A 741 14.04 -1.04 -25.44
CA GLY A 741 14.11 -1.25 -23.99
C GLY A 741 15.49 -1.59 -23.46
N ILE A 742 16.59 -1.15 -24.09
CA ILE A 742 17.92 -1.05 -23.46
C ILE A 742 18.67 0.08 -24.20
N PHE A 743 18.86 1.24 -23.57
CA PHE A 743 20.08 2.08 -23.59
C PHE A 743 19.77 3.43 -22.89
N PRO A 744 20.41 3.75 -21.74
CA PRO A 744 20.11 4.98 -21.02
C PRO A 744 20.84 6.19 -21.61
N PHE A 745 20.11 7.31 -21.62
CA PHE A 745 20.56 8.69 -21.34
C PHE A 745 22.09 8.86 -21.16
N TRP A 746 22.80 9.24 -22.23
CA TRP A 746 24.02 10.05 -22.19
C TRP A 746 24.30 10.58 -23.60
N ILE A 747 24.85 11.80 -23.69
CA ILE A 747 25.26 12.52 -24.91
C ILE A 747 24.14 13.26 -25.65
N TRP A 748 23.82 14.49 -25.20
CA TRP A 748 23.76 15.64 -26.11
C TRP A 748 24.02 16.95 -25.35
N LYS A 749 25.31 17.25 -25.19
CA LYS A 749 25.88 18.56 -24.86
C LYS A 749 27.00 18.79 -25.88
N LYS A 750 27.05 19.98 -26.50
CA LYS A 750 27.92 20.41 -27.63
C LYS A 750 27.52 19.83 -29.00
N ASN A 751 27.49 20.54 -30.13
CA ASN A 751 28.12 21.79 -30.54
C ASN A 751 27.17 22.66 -31.39
N GLU A 752 27.34 23.97 -31.27
CA GLU A 752 26.98 24.98 -32.27
C GLU A 752 27.93 24.93 -33.48
N ASP A 753 27.48 25.51 -34.59
CA ASP A 753 28.22 26.12 -35.71
C ASP A 753 28.42 25.39 -37.08
N VAL A 754 27.77 26.02 -38.09
CA VAL A 754 28.05 26.22 -39.56
C VAL A 754 27.72 25.11 -40.60
N PRO A 755 27.53 25.43 -41.92
CA PRO A 755 26.22 25.70 -42.55
C PRO A 755 25.92 24.90 -43.85
N TYR A 756 24.70 25.11 -44.38
CA TYR A 756 24.21 24.96 -45.76
C TYR A 756 25.01 24.16 -46.81
N GLU A 757 24.37 23.16 -47.42
CA GLU A 757 24.30 22.98 -48.88
C GLU A 757 23.21 21.95 -49.25
N THR A 758 22.33 22.31 -50.20
CA THR A 758 21.47 21.38 -50.97
C THR A 758 22.06 21.26 -52.37
N PRO A 759 22.07 20.07 -53.00
CA PRO A 759 20.98 19.79 -53.94
C PRO A 759 20.62 18.29 -54.14
N GLY A 760 19.38 18.06 -54.60
CA GLY A 760 19.12 17.13 -55.71
C GLY A 760 18.86 15.64 -55.44
N LEU A 761 17.65 15.22 -55.86
CA LEU A 761 17.33 13.94 -56.53
C LEU A 761 17.21 12.62 -55.72
N SER A 762 15.95 12.14 -55.70
CA SER A 762 15.46 10.77 -55.91
C SER A 762 16.32 9.57 -55.49
N PHE A 763 15.80 8.67 -54.65
CA PHE A 763 16.20 7.25 -54.70
C PHE A 763 15.05 6.29 -54.35
N PHE A 764 14.67 5.52 -55.35
CA PHE A 764 14.06 4.19 -55.30
C PHE A 764 15.21 3.16 -55.07
N GLY A 765 14.99 2.11 -54.29
CA GLY A 765 15.95 1.02 -54.03
C GLY A 765 16.86 1.31 -52.82
N VAL A 766 17.19 0.39 -51.92
CA VAL A 766 17.46 -1.05 -52.03
C VAL A 766 17.31 -1.64 -50.61
N PHE A 767 16.64 -2.78 -50.45
CA PHE A 767 17.14 -3.88 -49.59
C PHE A 767 16.42 -5.17 -49.97
N GLN A 768 17.06 -5.87 -50.90
CA GLN A 768 16.90 -7.27 -51.20
C GLN A 768 18.00 -8.02 -50.41
N THR A 769 17.68 -9.26 -50.03
CA THR A 769 18.57 -10.37 -49.58
C THR A 769 18.84 -10.62 -48.09
N PHE A 770 18.38 -11.81 -47.69
CA PHE A 770 18.83 -12.82 -46.69
C PHE A 770 17.64 -13.19 -45.78
N GLY A 771 17.08 -14.40 -45.74
CA GLY A 771 17.29 -15.69 -46.37
C GLY A 771 16.35 -16.66 -45.63
N ALA A 772 15.56 -17.45 -46.35
CA ALA A 772 14.58 -18.38 -45.78
C ALA A 772 15.25 -19.48 -44.93
N TRP A 773 14.51 -20.10 -44.00
CA TRP A 773 14.53 -21.56 -43.73
C TRP A 773 13.25 -21.97 -42.98
N THR A 774 12.65 -23.05 -43.46
CA THR A 774 11.34 -23.66 -43.13
C THR A 774 11.31 -24.46 -41.82
N PRO A 775 10.16 -24.64 -41.14
CA PRO A 775 10.01 -25.69 -40.13
C PRO A 775 9.28 -26.93 -40.69
N SER A 776 9.95 -28.07 -40.63
CA SER A 776 9.39 -29.42 -40.81
C SER A 776 8.97 -30.03 -39.46
N SER A 777 8.09 -31.03 -39.53
CA SER A 777 7.33 -31.62 -38.43
C SER A 777 8.16 -32.47 -37.45
N THR A 778 7.74 -32.55 -36.18
CA THR A 778 7.49 -33.85 -35.48
C THR A 778 6.75 -33.66 -34.14
N ARG A 779 5.99 -34.70 -33.79
CA ARG A 779 4.95 -34.83 -32.74
C ARG A 779 5.47 -34.91 -31.29
N GLY A 780 4.61 -34.54 -30.33
CA GLY A 780 4.65 -35.04 -28.95
C GLY A 780 3.52 -34.48 -28.08
N SER A 781 2.48 -35.28 -27.81
CA SER A 781 1.32 -34.93 -26.98
C SER A 781 1.64 -34.85 -25.48
N LEU A 782 1.01 -33.89 -24.77
CA LEU A 782 0.60 -34.08 -23.38
C LEU A 782 -0.69 -33.28 -23.11
N LYS A 783 -1.79 -34.03 -22.92
CA LYS A 783 -3.09 -33.55 -22.48
C LYS A 783 -3.03 -33.22 -20.98
N MET A 784 -3.46 -32.03 -20.58
CA MET A 784 -3.88 -31.75 -19.20
C MET A 784 -5.38 -31.41 -19.19
N ALA A 785 -6.13 -32.22 -18.43
CA ALA A 785 -7.57 -32.15 -18.28
C ALA A 785 -7.95 -31.09 -17.23
N PHE A 786 -8.86 -30.18 -17.58
CA PHE A 786 -9.60 -29.36 -16.63
C PHE A 786 -10.87 -30.10 -16.20
N LYS A 787 -10.99 -30.38 -14.91
CA LYS A 787 -12.17 -31.00 -14.28
C LYS A 787 -13.03 -29.89 -13.68
N CYS A 788 -14.02 -29.41 -14.43
CA CYS A 788 -15.15 -28.65 -13.88
C CYS A 788 -16.15 -29.64 -13.26
N ARG A 789 -16.47 -29.45 -11.99
CA ARG A 789 -17.45 -30.26 -11.26
C ARG A 789 -18.74 -29.44 -11.16
N ASN A 790 -19.66 -29.68 -12.09
CA ASN A 790 -21.06 -29.31 -11.93
C ASN A 790 -21.75 -30.42 -11.13
N THR A 791 -22.38 -30.05 -10.03
CA THR A 791 -23.30 -30.87 -9.24
C THR A 791 -24.71 -30.70 -9.81
N PHE A 792 -25.30 -31.78 -10.30
CA PHE A 792 -26.76 -31.93 -10.40
C PHE A 792 -27.14 -33.37 -10.07
N ASP A 793 -28.20 -33.48 -9.28
CA ASP A 793 -28.85 -34.66 -8.74
C ASP A 793 -29.25 -35.72 -9.76
N LYS A 794 -29.13 -36.99 -9.33
CA LYS A 794 -30.19 -38.00 -9.18
C LYS A 794 -29.56 -39.38 -9.34
N ASP A 795 -29.80 -40.27 -8.38
CA ASP A 795 -30.21 -41.63 -8.73
C ASP A 795 -30.90 -42.35 -7.57
N ASN A 796 -31.87 -43.15 -8.01
CA ASN A 796 -32.92 -43.85 -7.29
C ASN A 796 -32.43 -45.14 -6.63
N GLU A 797 -33.09 -45.48 -5.52
CA GLU A 797 -33.71 -46.77 -5.18
C GLU A 797 -33.19 -48.11 -5.76
N ARG A 798 -32.99 -49.04 -4.81
CA ARG A 798 -33.26 -50.51 -4.79
C ARG A 798 -32.21 -51.49 -5.33
N GLU A 799 -31.75 -52.35 -4.42
CA GLU A 799 -31.85 -53.84 -4.48
C GLU A 799 -31.47 -54.36 -3.07
N MET A 800 -32.39 -54.93 -2.29
CA MET A 800 -32.84 -56.34 -2.22
C MET A 800 -31.87 -57.27 -1.45
N THR A 801 -32.46 -57.90 -0.41
CA THR A 801 -31.94 -58.91 0.56
C THR A 801 -30.99 -58.46 1.66
#